data_AF-A0A066UIS3-F1
#
_entry.id   AF-A0A066UIS3-F1
#
_cell.length_a   1.000
_cell.length_b   1.000
_cell.length_c   1.000
_cell.angle_alpha   90.00
_cell.angle_beta   90.00
_cell.angle_gamma   90.00
#
_symmetry.space_group_name_H-M   'P 1'
#
loop_
_entity.id
_entity.type
_entity.pdbx_description
1 polymer ?
#
loop_
_entity_poly.entity_id
_entity_poly.type
_entity_poly.pdbx_seq_one_letter_code
_entity_poly.pdbx_strand_id
1 'polypeptide(L)'
;MTHLKKTLQLNEVRRAFVDFFKTKNHTHVDSSSLIPHNDPTLLFTNAGMNQFKDTFLGLEKRDYNRAVTSQKCVRAGGKHNDLDNVGYTARHHTFFEMLGNFSFGDYFKQDALKFAWEFLTSEDWLALPKDRLYVTVYHTDDEAYDIWHKEIGLDPSHIIRIGDKGKQYESDNFWTMGDTGPCGPSSEIFYDYGKHVEGGLPGTPEEDGDRYVEVWNCVFMQFDRQKDGTLEPLPKPSVDTGMGLERISSIMQGKQGNYEVDLFVNLMDAAAKVIGVPNTYEPSFKVVADHIRAVSFLIADGVRPSNEGRGYVLRRIIRRAVRHGNKLGAEDNFFYQLVPALVKEMGDAYPELANKQEHIQAIILKEEEQFAKTLAQGLRLLSGELDKLNSGDTLSGETVFKLYDTYGFPTDLTADIARERDMNIDEDGFEALMQEQRERARDAGKFDVDYTAAIKVDSRTEFVGYGLAQHDSQIIGLYQDGKEASELIEGDEGVIVLSATPFYAEGGGQVGELGEISTESGVFEVQNTKKSGNAIIHYGTVKMGSIKPNQSAHAQVIEDIRRASAKNHSATHLLHAALRSVLGTGVAQKGSLVSSEVLRFDFSHDKPISQEDLLTIERMVNEQIQKNSPVQIEHLPIDEAMKKGAMALFGEKYGETVRVLTMGENADKTPFSIELCGGLHVVHTGDIGLFKIVAESGIAAGVRRIEALTGMGAIRYVQQGESILGNLATNFKAKRGEIETRVTSLSERSRELEKQLEKSEQKLASYQAASLLSSAIKLDNGVNLLVTKADGIDGKAIRGLMDTAKSRLDNAVIVLVGETNDLALAASVAKGLTDKVKAGDIIRHLAAELSGKGGGKPDYAQGGAEKSDKLGAVLSALKANLSDTLA
;
A
#
# COMPACT_ATOMS: atom_id res chain seq x y z
N MET A 1 -45.00 13.49 20.35
CA MET A 1 -44.11 13.96 19.27
C MET A 1 -44.29 15.46 19.16
N THR A 2 -43.24 16.24 19.40
CA THR A 2 -43.28 17.69 19.12
C THR A 2 -43.33 17.84 17.61
N HIS A 3 -44.35 18.50 17.07
CA HIS A 3 -44.40 18.79 15.63
C HIS A 3 -43.32 19.83 15.30
N LEU A 4 -42.33 19.45 14.51
CA LEU A 4 -41.36 20.39 13.95
C LEU A 4 -42.08 21.31 12.98
N LYS A 5 -41.71 22.60 12.99
CA LYS A 5 -42.29 23.60 12.08
C LYS A 5 -41.83 23.41 10.63
N LYS A 6 -40.66 22.79 10.43
CA LYS A 6 -40.07 22.48 9.13
C LYS A 6 -39.62 21.03 9.10
N THR A 7 -39.66 20.44 7.92
CA THR A 7 -39.05 19.15 7.62
C THR A 7 -38.17 19.34 6.39
N LEU A 8 -36.89 19.02 6.53
CA LEU A 8 -35.87 19.21 5.49
C LEU A 8 -35.18 17.89 5.19
N GLN A 9 -34.95 17.63 3.91
CA GLN A 9 -34.11 16.53 3.45
C GLN A 9 -32.64 16.83 3.71
N LEU A 10 -31.79 15.80 3.76
CA LEU A 10 -30.38 15.96 4.12
C LEU A 10 -29.65 16.97 3.20
N ASN A 11 -29.91 16.92 1.90
CA ASN A 11 -29.34 17.85 0.93
C ASN A 11 -29.81 19.30 1.14
N GLU A 12 -31.03 19.50 1.64
CA GLU A 12 -31.58 20.83 1.94
C GLU A 12 -30.95 21.39 3.21
N VAL A 13 -30.69 20.55 4.23
CA VAL A 13 -29.98 20.97 5.45
C VAL A 13 -28.56 21.43 5.13
N ARG A 14 -27.83 20.68 4.28
CA ARG A 14 -26.48 21.08 3.82
C ARG A 14 -26.49 22.44 3.15
N ARG A 15 -27.41 22.66 2.20
CA ARG A 15 -27.54 23.93 1.48
C ARG A 15 -27.92 25.07 2.42
N ALA A 16 -28.89 24.85 3.31
CA ALA A 16 -29.31 25.84 4.29
C ALA A 16 -28.15 26.30 5.19
N PHE A 17 -27.29 25.38 5.63
CA PHE A 17 -26.11 25.72 6.42
C PHE A 17 -25.13 26.63 5.67
N VAL A 18 -24.76 26.23 4.45
CA VAL A 18 -23.84 27.01 3.61
C VAL A 18 -24.43 28.39 3.30
N ASP A 19 -25.70 28.46 2.91
CA ASP A 19 -26.36 29.71 2.56
C ASP A 19 -26.53 30.64 3.77
N PHE A 20 -26.80 30.09 4.95
CA PHE A 20 -26.81 30.87 6.20
C PHE A 20 -25.46 31.55 6.44
N PHE A 21 -24.36 30.82 6.39
CA PHE A 21 -23.04 31.39 6.67
C PHE A 21 -22.53 32.33 5.57
N LYS A 22 -22.99 32.17 4.31
CA LYS A 22 -22.80 33.19 3.27
C LYS A 22 -23.45 34.52 3.66
N THR A 23 -24.63 34.53 4.28
CA THR A 23 -25.23 35.78 4.81
C THR A 23 -24.39 36.42 5.92
N LYS A 24 -23.51 35.64 6.57
CA LYS A 24 -22.55 36.10 7.59
C LYS A 24 -21.15 36.34 7.00
N ASN A 25 -21.04 36.53 5.68
CA ASN A 25 -19.79 36.79 4.95
C ASN A 25 -18.73 35.67 5.06
N HIS A 26 -19.14 34.41 5.20
CA HIS A 26 -18.22 33.28 5.08
C HIS A 26 -18.05 32.89 3.62
N THR A 27 -16.80 32.61 3.22
CA THR A 27 -16.51 32.01 1.92
C THR A 27 -16.86 30.53 1.96
N HIS A 28 -17.67 30.06 1.01
CA HIS A 28 -17.89 28.62 0.85
C HIS A 28 -16.64 27.98 0.27
N VAL A 29 -16.10 26.98 0.94
CA VAL A 29 -14.92 26.23 0.51
C VAL A 29 -15.32 24.77 0.32
N ASP A 30 -14.91 24.18 -0.80
CA ASP A 30 -15.22 22.79 -1.13
C ASP A 30 -14.52 21.83 -0.15
N SER A 31 -15.10 20.64 0.03
CA SER A 31 -14.51 19.61 0.89
C SER A 31 -13.13 19.19 0.38
N SER A 32 -12.14 19.20 1.28
CA SER A 32 -10.84 18.59 1.03
C SER A 32 -10.91 17.06 0.93
N SER A 33 -9.84 16.46 0.41
CA SER A 33 -9.64 15.01 0.30
C SER A 33 -9.76 14.30 1.65
N LEU A 34 -10.27 13.06 1.64
CA LEU A 34 -10.20 12.15 2.78
C LEU A 34 -8.77 11.70 3.11
N ILE A 35 -7.84 11.92 2.18
CA ILE A 35 -6.41 11.69 2.37
C ILE A 35 -5.79 13.02 2.85
N PRO A 36 -5.41 13.15 4.14
CA PRO A 36 -4.79 14.37 4.63
C PRO A 36 -3.41 14.54 3.99
N HIS A 37 -3.19 15.67 3.35
CA HIS A 37 -1.90 16.04 2.75
C HIS A 37 -1.09 16.83 3.79
N ASN A 38 0.17 16.42 4.03
CA ASN A 38 1.10 17.02 4.99
C ASN A 38 0.77 16.84 6.48
N ASP A 39 -0.09 15.89 6.83
CA ASP A 39 -0.26 15.49 8.23
C ASP A 39 0.10 14.00 8.40
N PRO A 40 1.35 13.68 8.80
CA PRO A 40 1.76 12.29 9.00
C PRO A 40 1.10 11.65 10.23
N THR A 41 0.39 12.44 11.06
CA THR A 41 -0.28 11.94 12.26
C THR A 41 -1.67 11.38 11.99
N LEU A 42 -2.24 11.62 10.80
CA LEU A 42 -3.60 11.22 10.45
C LEU A 42 -3.64 10.26 9.26
N LEU A 43 -4.36 9.15 9.45
CA LEU A 43 -4.62 8.20 8.37
C LEU A 43 -5.67 8.75 7.40
N PHE A 44 -6.76 9.31 7.93
CA PHE A 44 -7.82 9.94 7.16
C PHE A 44 -8.22 11.29 7.77
N THR A 45 -8.80 12.16 6.95
CA THR A 45 -9.46 13.39 7.42
C THR A 45 -10.64 13.02 8.31
N ASN A 46 -10.56 13.36 9.60
CA ASN A 46 -11.53 12.96 10.63
C ASN A 46 -12.38 14.13 11.16
N ALA A 47 -12.02 15.38 10.83
CA ALA A 47 -12.73 16.59 11.20
C ALA A 47 -12.70 17.66 10.09
N GLY A 48 -13.61 18.64 10.20
CA GLY A 48 -13.72 19.77 9.28
C GLY A 48 -12.49 20.67 9.25
N MET A 49 -11.86 20.83 10.42
CA MET A 49 -10.76 21.77 10.63
C MET A 49 -9.44 21.33 9.97
N ASN A 50 -9.25 20.03 9.70
CA ASN A 50 -7.99 19.49 9.18
C ASN A 50 -7.48 20.23 7.93
N GLN A 51 -8.39 20.66 7.06
CA GLN A 51 -8.07 21.40 5.83
C GLN A 51 -7.56 22.83 6.06
N PHE A 52 -7.65 23.34 7.30
CA PHE A 52 -7.27 24.70 7.71
C PHE A 52 -6.20 24.72 8.80
N LYS A 53 -5.59 23.57 9.13
CA LYS A 53 -4.58 23.46 10.20
C LYS A 53 -3.47 24.51 10.08
N ASP A 54 -2.86 24.61 8.90
CA ASP A 54 -1.77 25.56 8.63
C ASP A 54 -2.26 27.02 8.73
N THR A 55 -3.53 27.28 8.43
CA THR A 55 -4.15 28.61 8.57
C THR A 55 -4.33 28.98 10.04
N PHE A 56 -4.80 28.06 10.90
CA PHE A 56 -4.92 28.30 12.34
C PHE A 56 -3.57 28.54 13.03
N LEU A 57 -2.53 27.85 12.58
CA LEU A 57 -1.16 28.02 13.07
C LEU A 57 -0.48 29.29 12.51
N GLY A 58 -1.10 29.98 11.56
CA GLY A 58 -0.52 31.16 10.90
C GLY A 58 0.62 30.84 9.92
N LEU A 59 0.79 29.57 9.56
CA LEU A 59 1.78 29.09 8.59
C LEU A 59 1.32 29.31 7.14
N GLU A 60 0.00 29.34 6.92
CA GLU A 60 -0.64 29.61 5.64
C GLU A 60 -1.50 30.87 5.75
N LYS A 61 -1.46 31.72 4.73
CA LYS A 61 -2.35 32.88 4.61
C LYS A 61 -3.32 32.67 3.45
N ARG A 62 -4.62 32.83 3.71
CA ARG A 62 -5.68 32.79 2.69
C ARG A 62 -6.22 34.19 2.41
N ASP A 63 -6.93 34.33 1.29
CA ASP A 63 -7.60 35.56 0.85
C ASP A 63 -8.93 35.83 1.59
N TYR A 64 -9.36 34.88 2.42
CA TYR A 64 -10.51 34.99 3.32
C TYR A 64 -10.12 34.71 4.78
N ASN A 65 -10.86 35.32 5.71
CA ASN A 65 -10.70 35.10 7.16
C ASN A 65 -11.88 34.32 7.78
N ARG A 66 -12.90 33.99 6.97
CA ARG A 66 -14.10 33.24 7.37
C ARG A 66 -14.41 32.18 6.32
N ALA A 67 -14.65 30.94 6.73
CA ALA A 67 -14.97 29.85 5.81
C ALA A 67 -16.16 29.02 6.29
N VAL A 68 -16.94 28.47 5.35
CA VAL A 68 -17.99 27.49 5.62
C VAL A 68 -17.81 26.28 4.70
N THR A 69 -17.89 25.07 5.25
CA THR A 69 -17.71 23.82 4.49
C THR A 69 -18.68 22.72 4.92
N SER A 70 -18.85 21.73 4.03
CA SER A 70 -19.38 20.39 4.35
C SER A 70 -18.27 19.38 4.10
N GLN A 71 -17.42 19.16 5.09
CA GLN A 71 -16.22 18.35 4.95
C GLN A 71 -16.56 16.85 5.06
N LYS A 72 -16.13 16.08 4.06
CA LYS A 72 -16.12 14.61 4.10
C LYS A 72 -15.17 14.12 5.20
N CYS A 73 -15.63 13.25 6.09
CA CYS A 73 -14.82 12.68 7.16
C CYS A 73 -14.91 11.16 7.17
N VAL A 74 -13.79 10.50 7.51
CA VAL A 74 -13.74 9.04 7.73
C VAL A 74 -13.19 8.75 9.13
N ARG A 75 -13.91 7.89 9.87
CA ARG A 75 -13.52 7.34 11.18
C ARG A 75 -13.45 5.81 11.11
N ALA A 76 -12.47 5.35 10.34
CA ALA A 76 -12.15 3.94 10.20
C ALA A 76 -10.64 3.74 10.30
N GLY A 77 -10.19 3.17 11.43
CA GLY A 77 -8.76 2.96 11.75
C GLY A 77 -8.11 4.09 12.56
N GLY A 78 -7.06 3.72 13.33
CA GLY A 78 -6.38 4.64 14.25
C GLY A 78 -7.13 4.85 15.58
N LYS A 79 -6.85 5.96 16.28
CA LYS A 79 -7.44 6.32 17.58
C LYS A 79 -8.96 6.57 17.52
N HIS A 80 -9.46 7.02 16.37
CA HIS A 80 -10.89 7.30 16.13
C HIS A 80 -11.45 6.27 15.16
N ASN A 81 -11.94 5.15 15.68
CA ASN A 81 -12.44 4.04 14.88
C ASN A 81 -13.87 3.66 15.31
N ASP A 82 -14.84 4.01 14.47
CA ASP A 82 -16.26 3.75 14.72
C ASP A 82 -16.77 2.49 13.98
N LEU A 83 -15.88 1.77 13.28
CA LEU A 83 -16.25 0.70 12.36
C LEU A 83 -17.15 -0.37 13.00
N ASP A 84 -16.86 -0.77 14.23
CA ASP A 84 -17.58 -1.82 14.94
C ASP A 84 -18.98 -1.35 15.42
N ASN A 85 -19.16 -0.04 15.65
CA ASN A 85 -20.43 0.54 16.10
C ASN A 85 -21.43 0.78 14.96
N VAL A 86 -20.94 0.79 13.71
CA VAL A 86 -21.73 1.03 12.50
C VAL A 86 -22.75 -0.08 12.29
N GLY A 87 -24.01 0.32 12.12
CA GLY A 87 -25.17 -0.55 11.96
C GLY A 87 -25.82 -1.03 13.26
N TYR A 88 -25.10 -0.98 14.38
CA TYR A 88 -25.60 -1.42 15.69
C TYR A 88 -26.07 -0.27 16.58
N THR A 89 -25.45 0.91 16.42
CA THR A 89 -25.86 2.13 17.12
C THR A 89 -26.67 3.05 16.20
N ALA A 90 -27.45 3.96 16.77
CA ALA A 90 -28.29 4.87 16.00
C ALA A 90 -27.51 5.95 15.23
N ARG A 91 -26.26 6.22 15.61
CA ARG A 91 -25.56 7.49 15.28
C ARG A 91 -24.14 7.38 14.73
N HIS A 92 -23.49 6.21 14.80
CA HIS A 92 -22.11 6.04 14.32
C HIS A 92 -22.04 5.65 12.85
N HIS A 93 -21.04 6.19 12.16
CA HIS A 93 -20.80 6.03 10.73
C HIS A 93 -19.31 5.86 10.47
N THR A 94 -18.93 5.10 9.43
CA THR A 94 -17.52 5.13 8.97
C THR A 94 -17.23 6.39 8.20
N PHE A 95 -18.23 6.90 7.48
CA PHE A 95 -18.18 8.10 6.68
C PHE A 95 -19.35 9.01 7.05
N PHE A 96 -19.04 10.28 7.30
CA PHE A 96 -20.04 11.29 7.58
C PHE A 96 -19.59 12.65 7.07
N GLU A 97 -20.52 13.58 6.99
CA GLU A 97 -20.23 14.96 6.63
C GLU A 97 -20.25 15.85 7.86
N MET A 98 -19.14 16.56 8.08
CA MET A 98 -19.02 17.55 9.12
C MET A 98 -19.25 18.95 8.53
N LEU A 99 -20.39 19.53 8.84
CA LEU A 99 -20.67 20.94 8.58
C LEU A 99 -19.84 21.79 9.53
N GLY A 100 -19.11 22.77 9.01
CA GLY A 100 -18.28 23.64 9.83
C GLY A 100 -18.25 25.07 9.35
N ASN A 101 -18.31 26.01 10.28
CA ASN A 101 -17.92 27.40 10.07
C ASN A 101 -16.63 27.70 10.83
N PHE A 102 -15.75 28.46 10.20
CA PHE A 102 -14.40 28.72 10.68
C PHE A 102 -14.11 30.21 10.69
N SER A 103 -13.43 30.66 11.74
CA SER A 103 -12.91 32.02 11.89
C SER A 103 -11.40 31.97 12.12
N PHE A 104 -10.65 32.67 11.28
CA PHE A 104 -9.19 32.76 11.37
C PHE A 104 -8.77 34.07 12.04
N GLY A 105 -9.25 34.27 13.28
CA GLY A 105 -8.98 35.48 14.06
C GLY A 105 -9.83 36.70 13.68
N ASP A 106 -11.03 36.48 13.14
CA ASP A 106 -11.95 37.55 12.75
C ASP A 106 -13.12 37.73 13.75
N TYR A 107 -13.78 36.64 14.13
CA TYR A 107 -14.72 36.58 15.27
C TYR A 107 -14.39 35.41 16.21
N PHE A 108 -14.96 35.43 17.42
CA PHE A 108 -14.72 34.41 18.45
C PHE A 108 -16.04 33.96 19.13
N LYS A 109 -16.05 33.68 20.44
CA LYS A 109 -17.18 33.04 21.14
C LYS A 109 -18.53 33.72 20.93
N GLN A 110 -18.58 35.05 21.08
CA GLN A 110 -19.83 35.81 21.06
C GLN A 110 -20.60 35.63 19.76
N ASP A 111 -19.93 35.80 18.62
CA ASP A 111 -20.56 35.63 17.31
C ASP A 111 -20.78 34.15 16.96
N ALA A 112 -19.82 33.28 17.29
CA ALA A 112 -19.95 31.84 17.03
C ALA A 112 -21.21 31.24 17.67
N LEU A 113 -21.42 31.52 18.97
CA LEU A 113 -22.57 31.01 19.71
C LEU A 113 -23.90 31.63 19.22
N LYS A 114 -23.90 32.93 18.88
CA LYS A 114 -25.08 33.59 18.31
C LYS A 114 -25.44 33.03 16.94
N PHE A 115 -24.46 32.80 16.06
CA PHE A 115 -24.70 32.21 14.75
C PHE A 115 -25.22 30.79 14.86
N ALA A 116 -24.65 29.97 15.74
CA ALA A 116 -25.13 28.62 15.99
C ALA A 116 -26.60 28.61 16.46
N TRP A 117 -26.92 29.46 17.45
CA TRP A 117 -28.28 29.58 17.97
C TRP A 117 -29.28 30.13 16.95
N GLU A 118 -28.88 31.13 16.15
CA GLU A 118 -29.71 31.70 15.09
C GLU A 118 -30.05 30.66 14.02
N PHE A 119 -29.05 29.91 13.54
CA PHE A 119 -29.27 28.88 12.52
C PHE A 119 -30.23 27.79 13.00
N LEU A 120 -30.04 27.30 14.22
CA LEU A 120 -30.87 26.23 14.79
C LEU A 120 -32.30 26.69 15.06
N THR A 121 -32.50 27.91 15.57
CA THR A 121 -33.79 28.31 16.17
C THR A 121 -34.60 29.32 15.35
N SER A 122 -33.99 30.02 14.39
CA SER A 122 -34.69 30.99 13.55
C SER A 122 -35.73 30.31 12.64
N GLU A 123 -36.87 30.97 12.47
CA GLU A 123 -37.92 30.52 11.55
C GLU A 123 -37.50 30.57 10.08
N ASP A 124 -36.47 31.35 9.74
CA ASP A 124 -35.93 31.44 8.38
C ASP A 124 -35.09 30.21 8.01
N TRP A 125 -34.50 29.54 9.02
CA TRP A 125 -33.56 28.41 8.85
C TRP A 125 -34.17 27.10 9.35
N LEU A 126 -33.69 26.51 10.45
CA LEU A 126 -34.14 25.19 10.91
C LEU A 126 -35.38 25.21 11.81
N ALA A 127 -35.68 26.34 12.46
CA ALA A 127 -36.86 26.51 13.31
C ALA A 127 -37.01 25.44 14.42
N LEU A 128 -35.90 24.97 15.00
CA LEU A 128 -35.93 24.00 16.09
C LEU A 128 -36.53 24.62 17.37
N PRO A 129 -37.31 23.84 18.14
CA PRO A 129 -37.86 24.30 19.40
C PRO A 129 -36.75 24.61 20.42
N LYS A 130 -36.71 25.85 20.92
CA LYS A 130 -35.69 26.32 21.87
C LYS A 130 -35.69 25.54 23.18
N ASP A 131 -36.87 25.10 23.63
CA ASP A 131 -37.07 24.29 24.85
C ASP A 131 -36.51 22.86 24.74
N ARG A 132 -36.06 22.46 23.55
CA ARG A 132 -35.42 21.17 23.30
C ARG A 132 -33.91 21.25 23.21
N LEU A 133 -33.34 22.43 23.27
CA LEU A 133 -31.90 22.63 23.15
C LEU A 133 -31.27 22.82 24.52
N TYR A 134 -30.19 22.09 24.73
CA TYR A 134 -29.32 22.16 25.90
C TYR A 134 -27.91 22.47 25.43
N VAL A 135 -27.11 23.11 26.27
CA VAL A 135 -25.73 23.44 25.92
C VAL A 135 -24.79 23.02 27.04
N THR A 136 -23.60 22.58 26.67
CA THR A 136 -22.49 22.38 27.61
C THR A 136 -21.44 23.47 27.43
N VAL A 137 -20.71 23.79 28.49
CA VAL A 137 -19.54 24.67 28.46
C VAL A 137 -18.44 24.07 29.32
N TYR A 138 -17.18 24.32 28.96
CA TYR A 138 -16.05 23.94 29.80
C TYR A 138 -16.18 24.61 31.17
N HIS A 139 -15.93 23.87 32.25
CA HIS A 139 -16.27 24.32 33.61
C HIS A 139 -15.66 25.67 34.03
N THR A 140 -14.52 26.06 33.46
CA THR A 140 -13.86 27.37 33.71
C THR A 140 -14.14 28.43 32.64
N ASP A 141 -14.95 28.15 31.62
CA ASP A 141 -15.27 29.10 30.56
C ASP A 141 -16.52 29.94 30.91
N ASP A 142 -16.32 30.91 31.82
CA ASP A 142 -17.39 31.82 32.25
C ASP A 142 -17.88 32.74 31.13
N GLU A 143 -17.04 33.04 30.14
CA GLU A 143 -17.40 33.86 28.98
C GLU A 143 -18.47 33.16 28.13
N ALA A 144 -18.25 31.89 27.77
CA ALA A 144 -19.22 31.11 27.02
C ALA A 144 -20.55 30.95 27.79
N TYR A 145 -20.47 30.69 29.10
CA TYR A 145 -21.64 30.61 29.97
C TYR A 145 -22.47 31.91 29.95
N ASP A 146 -21.79 33.05 30.12
CA ASP A 146 -22.44 34.36 30.14
C ASP A 146 -23.07 34.72 28.79
N ILE A 147 -22.46 34.37 27.66
CA ILE A 147 -23.05 34.57 26.34
C ILE A 147 -24.35 33.75 26.21
N TRP A 148 -24.35 32.47 26.59
CA TRP A 148 -25.55 31.64 26.56
C TRP A 148 -26.67 32.16 27.48
N HIS A 149 -26.32 32.51 28.71
CA HIS A 149 -27.32 32.90 29.70
C HIS A 149 -27.82 34.34 29.52
N LYS A 150 -26.90 35.31 29.39
CA LYS A 150 -27.23 36.75 29.44
C LYS A 150 -27.55 37.33 28.07
N GLU A 151 -26.87 36.89 27.01
CA GLU A 151 -27.07 37.45 25.67
C GLU A 151 -28.07 36.67 24.83
N ILE A 152 -27.95 35.35 24.81
CA ILE A 152 -28.88 34.47 24.08
C ILE A 152 -30.18 34.28 24.88
N GLY A 153 -30.10 34.34 26.22
CA GLY A 153 -31.26 34.23 27.10
C GLY A 153 -31.67 32.78 27.38
N LEU A 154 -30.74 31.83 27.33
CA LEU A 154 -31.00 30.44 27.66
C LEU A 154 -31.16 30.28 29.19
N ASP A 155 -32.12 29.46 29.61
CA ASP A 155 -32.34 29.17 31.02
C ASP A 155 -31.11 28.49 31.63
N PRO A 156 -30.63 28.89 32.82
CA PRO A 156 -29.49 28.25 33.48
C PRO A 156 -29.61 26.73 33.62
N SER A 157 -30.82 26.19 33.77
CA SER A 157 -31.06 24.75 33.85
C SER A 157 -30.79 24.00 32.53
N HIS A 158 -30.62 24.72 31.43
CA HIS A 158 -30.24 24.20 30.12
C HIS A 158 -28.75 24.40 29.80
N ILE A 159 -27.96 24.99 30.71
CA ILE A 159 -26.52 25.24 30.54
C ILE A 159 -25.74 24.38 31.54
N ILE A 160 -25.00 23.40 31.04
CA ILE A 160 -24.30 22.40 31.84
C ILE A 160 -22.79 22.69 31.81
N ARG A 161 -22.14 22.65 32.97
CA ARG A 161 -20.67 22.81 33.06
C ARG A 161 -20.00 21.45 33.13
N ILE A 162 -19.10 21.17 32.18
CA ILE A 162 -18.36 19.90 32.13
C ILE A 162 -16.92 20.11 32.59
N GLY A 163 -16.53 19.32 33.59
CA GLY A 163 -15.23 19.35 34.23
C GLY A 163 -14.18 18.44 33.57
N ASP A 164 -13.00 18.41 34.16
CA ASP A 164 -11.93 17.49 33.79
C ASP A 164 -12.19 16.06 34.32
N LYS A 165 -11.94 15.06 33.48
CA LYS A 165 -12.01 13.61 33.74
C LYS A 165 -10.70 13.08 34.34
N GLY A 166 -10.15 13.81 35.30
CA GLY A 166 -8.98 13.40 36.11
C GLY A 166 -7.71 14.21 35.86
N LYS A 167 -7.39 14.56 34.61
CA LYS A 167 -6.29 15.47 34.29
C LYS A 167 -6.80 16.78 33.69
N GLN A 168 -6.07 17.86 33.93
CA GLN A 168 -6.40 19.16 33.37
C GLN A 168 -6.47 19.09 31.84
N TYR A 169 -7.56 19.60 31.26
CA TYR A 169 -7.85 19.58 29.82
C TYR A 169 -8.19 18.22 29.23
N GLU A 170 -8.46 17.23 30.08
CA GLU A 170 -9.06 15.95 29.70
C GLU A 170 -10.57 16.06 29.94
N SER A 171 -11.30 16.70 29.04
CA SER A 171 -12.73 17.02 29.21
C SER A 171 -13.44 16.92 27.87
N ASP A 172 -14.74 16.59 27.88
CA ASP A 172 -15.55 16.58 26.65
C ASP A 172 -15.68 18.01 26.08
N ASN A 173 -15.66 19.03 26.94
CA ASN A 173 -15.66 20.44 26.55
C ASN A 173 -14.25 21.05 26.40
N PHE A 174 -13.22 20.23 26.22
CA PHE A 174 -11.89 20.71 25.80
C PHE A 174 -11.41 19.91 24.60
N TRP A 175 -11.51 20.53 23.42
CA TRP A 175 -11.26 19.83 22.17
C TRP A 175 -9.79 19.89 21.75
N THR A 176 -9.28 18.76 21.26
CA THR A 176 -7.93 18.62 20.73
C THR A 176 -7.96 17.77 19.46
N MET A 177 -7.23 18.17 18.41
CA MET A 177 -7.15 17.39 17.16
C MET A 177 -6.54 15.99 17.35
N GLY A 178 -5.57 15.89 18.26
CA GLY A 178 -4.79 14.69 18.52
C GLY A 178 -3.83 14.93 19.68
N ASP A 179 -2.70 14.22 19.70
CA ASP A 179 -1.71 14.38 20.77
C ASP A 179 -0.97 15.73 20.69
N THR A 180 -0.96 16.36 19.50
CA THR A 180 -0.43 17.71 19.25
C THR A 180 -1.32 18.50 18.28
N GLY A 181 -1.25 19.83 18.31
CA GLY A 181 -1.93 20.72 17.36
C GLY A 181 -2.89 21.72 18.01
N PRO A 182 -3.59 22.54 17.20
CA PRO A 182 -4.56 23.51 17.67
C PRO A 182 -5.65 22.89 18.56
N CYS A 183 -5.95 23.55 19.68
CA CYS A 183 -6.89 23.10 20.70
C CYS A 183 -7.47 24.27 21.53
N GLY A 184 -8.51 23.98 22.30
CA GLY A 184 -9.14 24.95 23.19
C GLY A 184 -10.42 24.45 23.85
N PRO A 185 -11.00 25.23 24.77
CA PRO A 185 -12.31 24.94 25.33
C PRO A 185 -13.38 24.98 24.25
N SER A 186 -14.46 24.25 24.46
CA SER A 186 -15.59 24.22 23.55
C SER A 186 -16.93 24.33 24.27
N SER A 187 -17.96 24.66 23.51
CA SER A 187 -19.35 24.58 23.94
C SER A 187 -20.13 23.71 22.94
N GLU A 188 -20.85 22.71 23.44
CA GLU A 188 -21.60 21.79 22.60
C GLU A 188 -23.09 22.00 22.77
N ILE A 189 -23.86 21.80 21.71
CA ILE A 189 -25.32 21.95 21.67
C ILE A 189 -25.94 20.56 21.52
N PHE A 190 -26.90 20.25 22.38
CA PHE A 190 -27.61 18.99 22.43
C PHE A 190 -29.10 19.19 22.13
N TYR A 191 -29.71 18.20 21.48
CA TYR A 191 -31.16 18.12 21.28
C TYR A 191 -31.78 17.05 22.18
N ASP A 192 -32.85 17.40 22.92
CA ASP A 192 -33.63 16.49 23.77
C ASP A 192 -34.80 15.86 22.99
N TYR A 193 -34.66 14.58 22.61
CA TYR A 193 -35.75 13.83 21.99
C TYR A 193 -36.97 13.64 22.91
N GLY A 194 -36.80 13.79 24.22
CA GLY A 194 -37.84 13.74 25.24
C GLY A 194 -37.75 12.52 26.13
N LYS A 195 -38.48 12.56 27.26
CA LYS A 195 -38.44 11.55 28.33
C LYS A 195 -38.83 10.12 27.92
N HIS A 196 -39.37 9.92 26.72
CA HIS A 196 -39.68 8.58 26.20
C HIS A 196 -38.47 7.89 25.58
N VAL A 197 -37.35 8.60 25.38
CA VAL A 197 -36.06 8.04 24.99
C VAL A 197 -35.18 7.93 26.25
N GLU A 198 -34.45 6.84 26.40
CA GLU A 198 -33.53 6.64 27.53
C GLU A 198 -32.24 7.46 27.34
N GLY A 199 -31.70 7.97 28.45
CA GLY A 199 -30.47 8.79 28.47
C GLY A 199 -30.55 9.95 29.46
N GLY A 200 -29.40 10.24 30.07
CA GLY A 200 -29.18 11.33 31.01
C GLY A 200 -28.62 12.58 30.34
N LEU A 201 -28.54 13.66 31.11
CA LEU A 201 -27.90 14.90 30.65
C LEU A 201 -26.40 14.67 30.42
N PRO A 202 -25.75 15.44 29.53
CA PRO A 202 -24.29 15.44 29.41
C PRO A 202 -23.59 15.59 30.78
N GLY A 203 -22.53 14.82 31.02
CA GLY A 203 -21.79 14.76 32.28
C GLY A 203 -22.42 13.91 33.38
N THR A 204 -23.52 13.22 33.11
CA THR A 204 -24.14 12.25 34.05
C THR A 204 -23.72 10.82 33.71
N PRO A 205 -23.82 9.85 34.65
CA PRO A 205 -23.50 8.44 34.35
C PRO A 205 -24.34 7.84 33.21
N GLU A 206 -25.53 8.41 32.94
CA GLU A 206 -26.42 7.98 31.86
C GLU A 206 -26.25 8.78 30.56
N GLU A 207 -25.19 9.60 30.42
CA GLU A 207 -24.96 10.50 29.28
C GLU A 207 -24.88 9.80 27.92
N ASP A 208 -24.48 8.52 27.88
CA ASP A 208 -24.31 7.75 26.66
C ASP A 208 -25.63 7.33 25.97
N GLY A 209 -26.78 7.54 26.62
CA GLY A 209 -28.10 7.23 26.08
C GLY A 209 -28.47 8.05 24.83
N ASP A 210 -29.58 7.69 24.17
CA ASP A 210 -30.00 8.30 22.91
C ASP A 210 -30.90 9.56 23.08
N ARG A 211 -31.23 9.94 24.33
CA ARG A 211 -32.14 11.06 24.57
C ARG A 211 -31.56 12.42 24.22
N TYR A 212 -30.33 12.70 24.68
CA TYR A 212 -29.64 13.97 24.48
C TYR A 212 -28.53 13.77 23.45
N VAL A 213 -28.75 14.23 22.22
CA VAL A 213 -27.78 14.03 21.13
C VAL A 213 -27.07 15.33 20.82
N GLU A 214 -25.74 15.28 20.85
CA GLU A 214 -24.86 16.36 20.40
C GLU A 214 -25.05 16.61 18.90
N VAL A 215 -25.49 17.83 18.58
CA VAL A 215 -25.74 18.26 17.21
C VAL A 215 -24.66 19.20 16.68
N TRP A 216 -24.01 19.97 17.56
CA TRP A 216 -23.02 20.96 17.14
C TRP A 216 -22.01 21.24 18.25
N ASN A 217 -20.73 21.15 17.92
CA ASN A 217 -19.63 21.53 18.79
C ASN A 217 -19.00 22.85 18.30
N CYS A 218 -18.90 23.84 19.18
CA CYS A 218 -18.24 25.13 18.94
C CYS A 218 -16.92 25.18 19.73
N VAL A 219 -15.80 24.97 19.03
CA VAL A 219 -14.45 24.95 19.59
C VAL A 219 -13.81 26.34 19.50
N PHE A 220 -13.33 26.83 20.64
CA PHE A 220 -12.69 28.13 20.77
C PHE A 220 -11.17 27.94 20.85
N MET A 221 -10.57 27.67 19.69
CA MET A 221 -9.14 27.40 19.60
C MET A 221 -8.33 28.62 20.00
N GLN A 222 -7.47 28.43 20.98
CA GLN A 222 -6.62 29.50 21.52
C GLN A 222 -5.22 28.99 21.87
N PHE A 223 -4.97 27.68 21.78
CA PHE A 223 -3.68 27.06 22.06
C PHE A 223 -3.24 26.11 20.94
N ASP A 224 -1.94 25.89 20.81
CA ASP A 224 -1.30 24.81 20.06
C ASP A 224 -0.61 23.87 21.06
N ARG A 225 -1.05 22.61 21.11
CA ARG A 225 -0.51 21.59 22.02
C ARG A 225 0.77 21.01 21.45
N GLN A 226 1.85 21.15 22.19
CA GLN A 226 3.16 20.58 21.86
C GLN A 226 3.28 19.12 22.31
N LYS A 227 4.30 18.41 21.80
CA LYS A 227 4.53 16.97 22.07
C LYS A 227 4.74 16.65 23.55
N ASP A 228 5.26 17.59 24.33
CA ASP A 228 5.48 17.46 25.77
C ASP A 228 4.23 17.80 26.60
N GLY A 229 3.12 18.16 25.94
CA GLY A 229 1.85 18.56 26.55
C GLY A 229 1.73 20.06 26.83
N THR A 230 2.76 20.86 26.54
CA THR A 230 2.71 22.32 26.71
C THR A 230 1.67 22.95 25.77
N LEU A 231 0.93 23.93 26.26
CA LEU A 231 -0.05 24.70 25.47
C LEU A 231 0.51 26.08 25.14
N GLU A 232 0.93 26.27 23.89
CA GLU A 232 1.41 27.57 23.41
C GLU A 232 0.23 28.39 22.85
N PRO A 233 0.13 29.71 23.10
CA PRO A 233 -0.94 30.51 22.52
C PRO A 233 -0.90 30.52 20.98
N LEU A 234 -2.05 30.37 20.33
CA LEU A 234 -2.15 30.56 18.89
C LEU A 234 -1.90 32.05 18.51
N PRO A 235 -1.40 32.34 17.29
CA PRO A 235 -1.17 33.71 16.85
C PRO A 235 -2.43 34.59 16.94
N LYS A 236 -3.59 33.99 16.71
CA LYS A 236 -4.90 34.60 16.91
C LYS A 236 -5.91 33.55 17.42
N PRO A 237 -6.74 33.86 18.43
CA PRO A 237 -7.87 33.02 18.80
C PRO A 237 -8.78 32.80 17.59
N SER A 238 -9.21 31.56 17.39
CA SER A 238 -9.91 31.13 16.18
C SER A 238 -11.10 30.25 16.53
N VAL A 239 -12.09 30.20 15.64
CA VAL A 239 -13.27 29.34 15.82
C VAL A 239 -13.18 28.18 14.86
N ASP A 240 -13.38 26.99 15.39
CA ASP A 240 -13.69 25.78 14.66
C ASP A 240 -15.04 25.27 15.15
N THR A 241 -15.88 24.80 14.24
CA THR A 241 -17.13 24.16 14.64
C THR A 241 -17.34 22.88 13.85
N GLY A 242 -17.97 21.90 14.48
CA GLY A 242 -18.41 20.68 13.81
C GLY A 242 -19.86 20.37 14.12
N MET A 243 -20.70 20.26 13.09
CA MET A 243 -22.06 19.75 13.16
C MET A 243 -22.20 18.55 12.23
N GLY A 244 -22.60 17.41 12.77
CA GLY A 244 -22.81 16.20 11.97
C GLY A 244 -24.07 16.33 11.11
N LEU A 245 -23.91 16.38 9.78
CA LEU A 245 -25.02 16.57 8.84
C LEU A 245 -26.12 15.52 9.02
N GLU A 246 -25.74 14.26 9.19
CA GLU A 246 -26.66 13.13 9.37
C GLU A 246 -27.45 13.25 10.68
N ARG A 247 -26.81 13.73 11.75
CA ARG A 247 -27.45 13.91 13.06
C ARG A 247 -28.47 15.03 13.04
N ILE A 248 -28.13 16.19 12.47
CA ILE A 248 -29.10 17.29 12.39
C ILE A 248 -30.24 16.95 11.42
N SER A 249 -29.97 16.17 10.36
CA SER A 249 -30.99 15.74 9.41
C SER A 249 -31.99 14.76 10.02
N SER A 250 -31.56 13.86 10.92
CA SER A 250 -32.49 12.95 11.62
C SER A 250 -33.49 13.74 12.45
N ILE A 251 -33.03 14.77 13.16
CA ILE A 251 -33.90 15.70 13.89
C ILE A 251 -34.84 16.40 12.91
N MET A 252 -34.35 17.02 11.83
CA MET A 252 -35.19 17.74 10.88
C MET A 252 -36.23 16.87 10.18
N GLN A 253 -36.02 15.56 10.11
CA GLN A 253 -36.98 14.58 9.56
C GLN A 253 -37.85 13.92 10.63
N GLY A 254 -37.74 14.34 11.89
CA GLY A 254 -38.51 13.80 13.02
C GLY A 254 -38.16 12.35 13.37
N LYS A 255 -36.92 11.94 13.08
CA LYS A 255 -36.36 10.62 13.34
C LYS A 255 -35.44 10.64 14.56
N GLN A 256 -35.16 9.47 15.13
CA GLN A 256 -34.27 9.33 16.29
C GLN A 256 -32.90 8.76 15.88
N GLY A 257 -32.84 7.97 14.81
CA GLY A 257 -31.61 7.41 14.26
C GLY A 257 -31.19 8.05 12.94
N ASN A 258 -29.87 8.14 12.73
CA ASN A 258 -29.30 8.65 11.48
C ASN A 258 -29.66 7.77 10.28
N TYR A 259 -29.76 6.45 10.48
CA TYR A 259 -30.12 5.51 9.42
C TYR A 259 -31.58 5.61 8.94
N GLU A 260 -32.40 6.41 9.63
CA GLU A 260 -33.79 6.66 9.23
C GLU A 260 -33.95 7.88 8.31
N VAL A 261 -32.87 8.62 8.04
CA VAL A 261 -32.92 9.76 7.11
C VAL A 261 -33.02 9.28 5.67
N ASP A 262 -33.60 10.13 4.81
CA ASP A 262 -33.76 9.94 3.37
C ASP A 262 -32.55 9.29 2.68
N LEU A 263 -31.34 9.83 2.89
CA LEU A 263 -30.10 9.30 2.29
C LEU A 263 -29.92 7.79 2.59
N PHE A 264 -30.02 7.40 3.86
CA PHE A 264 -29.79 6.02 4.26
C PHE A 264 -30.95 5.11 3.87
N VAL A 265 -32.19 5.58 3.99
CA VAL A 265 -33.38 4.84 3.57
C VAL A 265 -33.28 4.50 2.08
N ASN A 266 -32.94 5.49 1.24
CA ASN A 266 -32.78 5.29 -0.21
C ASN A 266 -31.67 4.30 -0.54
N LEU A 267 -30.54 4.34 0.17
CA LEU A 267 -29.43 3.40 -0.01
C LEU A 267 -29.76 1.98 0.47
N MET A 268 -30.47 1.83 1.59
CA MET A 268 -30.92 0.52 2.08
C MET A 268 -31.97 -0.09 1.15
N ASP A 269 -32.88 0.72 0.60
CA ASP A 269 -33.86 0.27 -0.40
C ASP A 269 -33.17 -0.16 -1.70
N ALA A 270 -32.12 0.56 -2.12
CA ALA A 270 -31.30 0.15 -3.25
C ALA A 270 -30.59 -1.18 -3.00
N ALA A 271 -30.03 -1.38 -1.80
CA ALA A 271 -29.41 -2.64 -1.40
C ALA A 271 -30.42 -3.79 -1.41
N ALA A 272 -31.60 -3.61 -0.82
CA ALA A 272 -32.67 -4.59 -0.80
C ALA A 272 -33.09 -5.00 -2.22
N LYS A 273 -33.22 -4.01 -3.12
CA LYS A 273 -33.55 -4.23 -4.54
C LYS A 273 -32.46 -5.01 -5.29
N VAL A 274 -31.19 -4.67 -5.10
CA VAL A 274 -30.07 -5.36 -5.78
C VAL A 274 -29.93 -6.79 -5.28
N ILE A 275 -30.08 -7.01 -3.97
CA ILE A 275 -29.97 -8.35 -3.37
C ILE A 275 -31.21 -9.21 -3.68
N GLY A 276 -32.37 -8.59 -3.90
CA GLY A 276 -33.62 -9.29 -4.19
C GLY A 276 -34.40 -9.73 -2.95
N VAL A 277 -34.25 -9.00 -1.84
CA VAL A 277 -34.88 -9.28 -0.55
C VAL A 277 -35.65 -8.05 -0.03
N PRO A 278 -36.65 -8.19 0.86
CA PRO A 278 -37.32 -7.03 1.45
C PRO A 278 -36.37 -6.25 2.37
N ASN A 279 -36.49 -4.91 2.38
CA ASN A 279 -35.75 -4.07 3.32
C ASN A 279 -36.35 -4.23 4.74
N THR A 280 -35.62 -4.92 5.62
CA THR A 280 -35.99 -5.15 7.02
C THR A 280 -35.45 -4.08 7.97
N TYR A 281 -34.65 -3.13 7.46
CA TYR A 281 -33.90 -2.13 8.23
C TYR A 281 -33.01 -2.73 9.34
N GLU A 282 -32.62 -4.00 9.18
CA GLU A 282 -31.72 -4.69 10.12
C GLU A 282 -30.27 -4.15 10.03
N PRO A 283 -29.41 -4.42 11.03
CA PRO A 283 -28.04 -3.89 11.08
C PRO A 283 -27.24 -4.09 9.79
N SER A 284 -27.43 -5.21 9.09
CA SER A 284 -26.72 -5.49 7.83
C SER A 284 -27.04 -4.48 6.72
N PHE A 285 -28.29 -4.03 6.58
CA PHE A 285 -28.63 -2.99 5.61
C PHE A 285 -27.96 -1.66 5.94
N LYS A 286 -27.94 -1.31 7.23
CA LYS A 286 -27.29 -0.08 7.73
C LYS A 286 -25.79 -0.08 7.44
N VAL A 287 -25.11 -1.21 7.70
CA VAL A 287 -23.67 -1.38 7.40
C VAL A 287 -23.41 -1.21 5.91
N VAL A 288 -24.19 -1.88 5.06
CA VAL A 288 -24.03 -1.79 3.59
C VAL A 288 -24.22 -0.35 3.09
N ALA A 289 -25.25 0.34 3.59
CA ALA A 289 -25.56 1.71 3.20
C ALA A 289 -24.51 2.73 3.68
N ASP A 290 -23.95 2.57 4.88
CA ASP A 290 -22.83 3.40 5.34
C ASP A 290 -21.55 3.13 4.54
N HIS A 291 -21.19 1.85 4.38
CA HIS A 291 -19.90 1.48 3.79
C HIS A 291 -19.81 1.82 2.31
N ILE A 292 -20.91 1.78 1.54
CA ILE A 292 -20.85 2.18 0.12
C ILE A 292 -20.43 3.65 -0.01
N ARG A 293 -20.84 4.52 0.93
CA ARG A 293 -20.44 5.93 0.97
C ARG A 293 -18.94 6.05 1.19
N ALA A 294 -18.43 5.45 2.28
CA ALA A 294 -17.02 5.49 2.63
C ALA A 294 -16.12 4.95 1.52
N VAL A 295 -16.45 3.77 0.99
CA VAL A 295 -15.70 3.09 -0.06
C VAL A 295 -15.65 3.93 -1.34
N SER A 296 -16.79 4.47 -1.76
CA SER A 296 -16.85 5.25 -3.00
C SER A 296 -16.04 6.53 -2.92
N PHE A 297 -16.11 7.25 -1.79
CA PHE A 297 -15.32 8.47 -1.61
C PHE A 297 -13.82 8.19 -1.45
N LEU A 298 -13.43 7.14 -0.73
CA LEU A 298 -12.02 6.75 -0.63
C LEU A 298 -11.43 6.39 -2.00
N ILE A 299 -12.19 5.66 -2.83
CA ILE A 299 -11.76 5.33 -4.21
C ILE A 299 -11.75 6.58 -5.08
N ALA A 300 -12.74 7.46 -4.96
CA ALA A 300 -12.77 8.74 -5.66
C ALA A 300 -11.54 9.60 -5.34
N ASP A 301 -11.09 9.61 -4.07
CA ASP A 301 -9.89 10.32 -3.61
C ASP A 301 -8.58 9.56 -3.92
N GLY A 302 -8.66 8.41 -4.59
CA GLY A 302 -7.52 7.69 -5.17
C GLY A 302 -6.95 6.57 -4.31
N VAL A 303 -7.62 6.19 -3.22
CA VAL A 303 -7.26 5.00 -2.43
C VAL A 303 -7.65 3.73 -3.19
N ARG A 304 -6.79 2.72 -3.16
CA ARG A 304 -7.06 1.39 -3.74
C ARG A 304 -6.90 0.30 -2.69
N PRO A 305 -7.68 -0.79 -2.75
CA PRO A 305 -7.53 -1.92 -1.83
C PRO A 305 -6.08 -2.46 -1.86
N SER A 306 -5.46 -2.60 -0.68
CA SER A 306 -4.08 -3.10 -0.53
C SER A 306 -3.93 -3.85 0.80
N ASN A 307 -2.74 -4.39 1.08
CA ASN A 307 -2.44 -5.07 2.33
C ASN A 307 -2.03 -4.12 3.47
N GLU A 308 -1.77 -2.83 3.19
CA GLU A 308 -1.19 -1.91 4.17
C GLU A 308 -1.77 -0.49 4.09
N GLY A 309 -1.64 0.26 5.18
CA GLY A 309 -2.03 1.68 5.27
C GLY A 309 -3.49 1.94 4.91
N ARG A 310 -3.75 2.98 4.12
CA ARG A 310 -5.11 3.40 3.73
C ARG A 310 -5.82 2.34 2.87
N GLY A 311 -5.07 1.65 2.02
CA GLY A 311 -5.63 0.61 1.15
C GLY A 311 -6.07 -0.62 1.93
N TYR A 312 -5.42 -0.93 3.05
CA TYR A 312 -5.89 -1.95 3.99
C TYR A 312 -7.24 -1.59 4.61
N VAL A 313 -7.41 -0.35 5.07
CA VAL A 313 -8.70 0.09 5.65
C VAL A 313 -9.80 0.06 4.60
N LEU A 314 -9.55 0.58 3.39
CA LEU A 314 -10.53 0.53 2.30
C LEU A 314 -10.98 -0.92 2.02
N ARG A 315 -10.01 -1.84 1.92
CA ARG A 315 -10.28 -3.27 1.74
C ARG A 315 -11.13 -3.83 2.88
N ARG A 316 -10.81 -3.48 4.13
CA ARG A 316 -11.54 -3.91 5.33
C ARG A 316 -13.02 -3.52 5.24
N ILE A 317 -13.31 -2.26 4.91
CA ILE A 317 -14.68 -1.74 4.79
C ILE A 317 -15.44 -2.47 3.67
N ILE A 318 -14.83 -2.68 2.49
CA ILE A 318 -15.45 -3.43 1.38
C ILE A 318 -15.82 -4.85 1.85
N ARG A 319 -14.87 -5.57 2.44
CA ARG A 319 -15.08 -6.97 2.85
C ARG A 319 -16.16 -7.10 3.92
N ARG A 320 -16.22 -6.16 4.88
CA ARG A 320 -17.29 -6.10 5.89
C ARG A 320 -18.65 -5.89 5.23
N ALA A 321 -18.78 -4.95 4.30
CA ALA A 321 -20.03 -4.71 3.57
C ALA A 321 -20.49 -5.95 2.79
N VAL A 322 -19.55 -6.61 2.09
CA VAL A 322 -19.84 -7.82 1.30
C VAL A 322 -20.32 -8.97 2.19
N ARG A 323 -19.71 -9.17 3.36
CA ARG A 323 -20.23 -10.17 4.34
C ARG A 323 -21.66 -9.85 4.76
N HIS A 324 -21.94 -8.60 5.11
CA HIS A 324 -23.30 -8.21 5.52
C HIS A 324 -24.32 -8.41 4.40
N GLY A 325 -23.94 -8.18 3.14
CA GLY A 325 -24.78 -8.56 1.99
C GLY A 325 -24.99 -10.06 1.84
N ASN A 326 -23.95 -10.88 2.01
CA ASN A 326 -24.09 -12.34 2.01
C ASN A 326 -25.04 -12.81 3.13
N LYS A 327 -24.95 -12.20 4.32
CA LYS A 327 -25.86 -12.48 5.45
C LYS A 327 -27.31 -12.13 5.11
N LEU A 328 -27.54 -11.09 4.32
CA LEU A 328 -28.86 -10.70 3.80
C LEU A 328 -29.37 -11.64 2.69
N GLY A 329 -28.51 -12.50 2.13
CA GLY A 329 -28.84 -13.43 1.06
C GLY A 329 -28.28 -13.09 -0.32
N ALA A 330 -27.29 -12.19 -0.43
CA ALA A 330 -26.61 -11.92 -1.70
C ALA A 330 -25.81 -13.14 -2.17
N GLU A 331 -26.13 -13.67 -3.36
CA GLU A 331 -25.40 -14.81 -3.98
C GLU A 331 -24.32 -14.35 -4.97
N ASP A 332 -24.55 -13.20 -5.64
CA ASP A 332 -23.66 -12.60 -6.63
C ASP A 332 -23.02 -11.30 -6.10
N ASN A 333 -22.02 -10.79 -6.83
CA ASN A 333 -21.43 -9.46 -6.57
C ASN A 333 -22.51 -8.38 -6.64
N PHE A 334 -22.72 -7.66 -5.55
CA PHE A 334 -23.85 -6.73 -5.39
C PHE A 334 -23.39 -5.34 -4.99
N PHE A 335 -22.27 -5.22 -4.28
CA PHE A 335 -21.91 -3.98 -3.59
C PHE A 335 -21.53 -2.88 -4.59
N TYR A 336 -20.82 -3.22 -5.67
CA TYR A 336 -20.53 -2.27 -6.76
C TYR A 336 -21.78 -1.74 -7.47
N GLN A 337 -22.92 -2.45 -7.39
CA GLN A 337 -24.18 -2.03 -8.01
C GLN A 337 -24.89 -0.93 -7.20
N LEU A 338 -24.41 -0.61 -6.01
CA LEU A 338 -24.95 0.46 -5.16
C LEU A 338 -24.37 1.85 -5.49
N VAL A 339 -23.25 1.91 -6.21
CA VAL A 339 -22.60 3.18 -6.60
C VAL A 339 -23.56 4.12 -7.36
N PRO A 340 -24.38 3.67 -8.33
CA PRO A 340 -25.33 4.56 -9.00
C PRO A 340 -26.38 5.17 -8.05
N ALA A 341 -26.83 4.41 -7.04
CA ALA A 341 -27.74 4.94 -6.03
C ALA A 341 -27.05 6.01 -5.18
N LEU A 342 -25.79 5.78 -4.79
CA LEU A 342 -25.00 6.78 -4.08
C LEU A 342 -24.78 8.06 -4.91
N VAL A 343 -24.45 7.92 -6.21
CA VAL A 343 -24.28 9.06 -7.12
C VAL A 343 -25.56 9.88 -7.21
N LYS A 344 -26.74 9.23 -7.21
CA LYS A 344 -28.02 9.95 -7.20
C LYS A 344 -28.22 10.78 -5.92
N GLU A 345 -27.85 10.25 -4.77
CA GLU A 345 -28.08 10.93 -3.49
C GLU A 345 -27.03 12.04 -3.21
N MET A 346 -25.77 11.82 -3.61
CA MET A 346 -24.64 12.68 -3.21
C MET A 346 -23.89 13.35 -4.37
N GLY A 347 -24.12 12.94 -5.63
CA GLY A 347 -23.35 13.40 -6.80
C GLY A 347 -23.53 14.88 -7.14
N ASP A 348 -24.65 15.49 -6.78
CA ASP A 348 -24.87 16.94 -6.95
C ASP A 348 -23.92 17.77 -6.08
N ALA A 349 -23.70 17.33 -4.84
CA ALA A 349 -22.78 17.99 -3.90
C ALA A 349 -21.33 17.59 -4.16
N TYR A 350 -21.11 16.39 -4.71
CA TYR A 350 -19.81 15.80 -4.96
C TYR A 350 -19.70 15.24 -6.39
N PRO A 351 -19.50 16.10 -7.40
CA PRO A 351 -19.46 15.70 -8.81
C PRO A 351 -18.39 14.65 -9.14
N GLU A 352 -17.35 14.55 -8.31
CA GLU A 352 -16.30 13.54 -8.46
C GLU A 352 -16.83 12.10 -8.39
N LEU A 353 -17.93 11.84 -7.67
CA LEU A 353 -18.57 10.53 -7.63
C LEU A 353 -19.18 10.16 -9.00
N ALA A 354 -19.87 11.11 -9.64
CA ALA A 354 -20.44 10.90 -10.97
C ALA A 354 -19.34 10.74 -12.03
N ASN A 355 -18.34 11.62 -12.00
CA ASN A 355 -17.21 11.60 -12.94
C ASN A 355 -16.38 10.32 -12.87
N LYS A 356 -16.30 9.69 -11.69
CA LYS A 356 -15.50 8.46 -11.45
C LYS A 356 -16.37 7.22 -11.23
N GLN A 357 -17.67 7.27 -11.53
CA GLN A 357 -18.60 6.18 -11.22
C GLN A 357 -18.13 4.82 -11.74
N GLU A 358 -17.83 4.71 -13.04
CA GLU A 358 -17.37 3.45 -13.65
C GLU A 358 -16.07 2.94 -13.01
N HIS A 359 -15.17 3.85 -12.67
CA HIS A 359 -13.91 3.51 -12.03
C HIS A 359 -14.10 2.96 -10.61
N ILE A 360 -14.97 3.61 -9.83
CA ILE A 360 -15.34 3.16 -8.48
C ILE A 360 -15.99 1.77 -8.55
N GLN A 361 -16.95 1.58 -9.45
CA GLN A 361 -17.62 0.30 -9.66
C GLN A 361 -16.62 -0.81 -10.01
N ALA A 362 -15.68 -0.55 -10.93
CA ALA A 362 -14.68 -1.53 -11.34
C ALA A 362 -13.74 -1.95 -10.19
N ILE A 363 -13.33 -1.01 -9.32
CA ILE A 363 -12.48 -1.32 -8.16
C ILE A 363 -13.25 -2.15 -7.12
N ILE A 364 -14.49 -1.77 -6.81
CA ILE A 364 -15.31 -2.50 -5.84
C ILE A 364 -15.56 -3.92 -6.34
N LEU A 365 -16.00 -4.08 -7.60
CA LEU A 365 -16.27 -5.38 -8.21
C LEU A 365 -15.03 -6.29 -8.17
N LYS A 366 -13.85 -5.75 -8.49
CA LYS A 366 -12.60 -6.52 -8.45
C LYS A 366 -12.27 -7.04 -7.05
N GLU A 367 -12.46 -6.24 -5.99
CA GLU A 367 -12.23 -6.70 -4.62
C GLU A 367 -13.34 -7.68 -4.17
N GLU A 368 -14.60 -7.48 -4.58
CA GLU A 368 -15.68 -8.46 -4.35
C GLU A 368 -15.33 -9.84 -4.93
N GLU A 369 -14.92 -9.91 -6.20
CA GLU A 369 -14.53 -11.14 -6.87
C GLU A 369 -13.32 -11.83 -6.22
N GLN A 370 -12.35 -11.03 -5.77
CA GLN A 370 -11.18 -11.57 -5.06
C GLN A 370 -11.57 -12.10 -3.70
N PHE A 371 -12.40 -11.37 -2.96
CA PHE A 371 -12.80 -11.73 -1.62
C PHE A 371 -13.73 -12.94 -1.60
N ALA A 372 -14.65 -13.07 -2.56
CA ALA A 372 -15.56 -14.22 -2.66
C ALA A 372 -14.80 -15.56 -2.68
N LYS A 373 -13.66 -15.63 -3.38
CA LYS A 373 -12.78 -16.82 -3.42
C LYS A 373 -12.21 -17.16 -2.04
N THR A 374 -11.86 -16.15 -1.27
CA THR A 374 -11.22 -16.28 0.05
C THR A 374 -12.25 -16.52 1.17
N LEU A 375 -13.41 -15.87 1.09
CA LEU A 375 -14.48 -15.88 2.08
C LEU A 375 -15.04 -17.30 2.30
N ALA A 376 -15.30 -18.05 1.23
CA ALA A 376 -15.85 -19.40 1.32
C ALA A 376 -14.91 -20.41 2.00
N GLN A 377 -13.59 -20.21 1.91
CA GLN A 377 -12.61 -21.03 2.60
C GLN A 377 -12.45 -20.61 4.05
N GLY A 378 -12.34 -19.30 4.31
CA GLY A 378 -12.19 -18.74 5.65
C GLY A 378 -13.41 -18.98 6.55
N LEU A 379 -14.64 -18.79 6.06
CA LEU A 379 -15.87 -19.04 6.83
C LEU A 379 -15.99 -20.49 7.27
N ARG A 380 -15.57 -21.44 6.42
CA ARG A 380 -15.62 -22.87 6.75
C ARG A 380 -14.64 -23.24 7.86
N LEU A 381 -13.42 -22.69 7.79
CA LEU A 381 -12.39 -22.89 8.81
C LEU A 381 -12.81 -22.24 10.14
N LEU A 382 -13.25 -20.98 10.09
CA LEU A 382 -13.70 -20.25 11.26
C LEU A 382 -14.91 -20.93 11.91
N SER A 383 -15.92 -21.33 11.13
CA SER A 383 -17.09 -22.04 11.69
C SER A 383 -16.67 -23.34 12.37
N GLY A 384 -15.75 -24.10 11.78
CA GLY A 384 -15.25 -25.34 12.38
C GLY A 384 -14.48 -25.14 13.70
N GLU A 385 -13.83 -23.99 13.91
CA GLU A 385 -13.19 -23.65 15.19
C GLU A 385 -14.20 -23.08 16.20
N LEU A 386 -15.12 -22.22 15.76
CA LEU A 386 -16.17 -21.66 16.62
C LEU A 386 -17.16 -22.72 17.10
N ASP A 387 -17.45 -23.75 16.31
CA ASP A 387 -18.34 -24.86 16.70
C ASP A 387 -17.75 -25.72 17.85
N LYS A 388 -16.46 -25.56 18.15
CA LYS A 388 -15.79 -26.21 19.30
C LYS A 388 -15.86 -25.38 20.58
N LEU A 389 -16.37 -24.15 20.51
CA LEU A 389 -16.44 -23.19 21.61
C LEU A 389 -17.89 -22.99 22.06
N ASN A 390 -18.08 -22.57 23.32
CA ASN A 390 -19.38 -22.20 23.88
C ASN A 390 -19.54 -20.67 23.93
N SER A 391 -20.77 -20.19 24.13
CA SER A 391 -21.04 -18.78 24.41
C SER A 391 -20.20 -18.29 25.60
N GLY A 392 -19.53 -17.15 25.43
CA GLY A 392 -18.59 -16.55 26.38
C GLY A 392 -17.13 -16.95 26.18
N ASP A 393 -16.83 -17.98 25.39
CA ASP A 393 -15.46 -18.44 25.15
C ASP A 393 -14.69 -17.51 24.19
N THR A 394 -13.36 -17.62 24.22
CA THR A 394 -12.44 -16.80 23.42
C THR A 394 -11.72 -17.64 22.36
N LEU A 395 -11.78 -17.22 21.10
CA LEU A 395 -11.02 -17.80 20.00
C LEU A 395 -9.54 -17.40 20.10
N SER A 396 -8.62 -18.37 20.03
CA SER A 396 -7.19 -18.12 20.26
C SER A 396 -6.55 -17.20 19.22
N GLY A 397 -5.59 -16.36 19.66
CA GLY A 397 -4.87 -15.43 18.81
C GLY A 397 -4.07 -16.12 17.69
N GLU A 398 -3.59 -17.34 17.91
CA GLU A 398 -2.94 -18.18 16.88
C GLU A 398 -3.92 -18.55 15.75
N THR A 399 -5.16 -18.88 16.09
CA THR A 399 -6.19 -19.21 15.09
C THR A 399 -6.57 -17.97 14.29
N VAL A 400 -6.75 -16.83 14.97
CA VAL A 400 -7.02 -15.53 14.34
C VAL A 400 -5.86 -15.13 13.42
N PHE A 401 -4.62 -15.28 13.88
CA PHE A 401 -3.42 -15.01 13.09
C PHE A 401 -3.31 -15.92 11.87
N LYS A 402 -3.59 -17.22 12.00
CA LYS A 402 -3.58 -18.16 10.88
C LYS A 402 -4.65 -17.82 9.84
N LEU A 403 -5.87 -17.47 10.29
CA LEU A 403 -6.94 -17.00 9.41
C LEU A 403 -6.50 -15.75 8.63
N TYR A 404 -5.85 -14.81 9.31
CA TYR A 404 -5.32 -13.58 8.71
C TYR A 404 -4.15 -13.83 7.75
N ASP A 405 -3.05 -14.42 8.24
CA ASP A 405 -1.77 -14.55 7.53
C ASP A 405 -1.81 -15.60 6.42
N THR A 406 -2.37 -16.78 6.70
CA THR A 406 -2.37 -17.90 5.74
C THR A 406 -3.53 -17.81 4.74
N TYR A 407 -4.71 -17.41 5.22
CA TYR A 407 -5.94 -17.44 4.42
C TYR A 407 -6.44 -16.05 4.04
N GLY A 408 -5.78 -14.96 4.45
CA GLY A 408 -6.19 -13.60 4.11
C GLY A 408 -7.58 -13.22 4.67
N PHE A 409 -8.06 -13.94 5.69
CA PHE A 409 -9.36 -13.74 6.31
C PHE A 409 -9.24 -12.64 7.39
N PRO A 410 -9.95 -11.51 7.25
CA PRO A 410 -9.72 -10.35 8.12
C PRO A 410 -10.02 -10.63 9.60
N THR A 411 -9.21 -10.06 10.50
CA THR A 411 -9.38 -10.24 11.95
C THR A 411 -10.65 -9.60 12.48
N ASP A 412 -11.03 -8.46 11.93
CA ASP A 412 -12.29 -7.78 12.25
C ASP A 412 -13.51 -8.58 11.80
N LEU A 413 -13.41 -9.28 10.68
CA LEU A 413 -14.46 -10.19 10.26
C LEU A 413 -14.58 -11.38 11.21
N THR A 414 -13.45 -11.84 11.73
CA THR A 414 -13.40 -12.90 12.74
C THR A 414 -14.02 -12.43 14.05
N ALA A 415 -13.69 -11.22 14.49
CA ALA A 415 -14.27 -10.58 15.67
C ALA A 415 -15.79 -10.40 15.54
N ASP A 416 -16.25 -9.87 14.40
CA ASP A 416 -17.68 -9.64 14.17
C ASP A 416 -18.47 -10.97 14.12
N ILE A 417 -17.90 -12.05 13.60
CA ILE A 417 -18.55 -13.38 13.58
C ILE A 417 -18.55 -14.02 14.97
N ALA A 418 -17.46 -13.88 15.72
CA ALA A 418 -17.39 -14.36 17.10
C ALA A 418 -18.42 -13.65 17.99
N ARG A 419 -18.52 -12.31 17.88
CA ARG A 419 -19.46 -11.49 18.65
C ARG A 419 -20.93 -11.87 18.40
N GLU A 420 -21.29 -12.22 17.17
CA GLU A 420 -22.64 -12.71 16.83
C GLU A 420 -23.02 -14.04 17.50
N ARG A 421 -22.04 -14.81 17.99
CA ARG A 421 -22.22 -16.05 18.75
C ARG A 421 -21.95 -15.85 20.24
N ASP A 422 -21.91 -14.60 20.71
CA ASP A 422 -21.53 -14.22 22.07
C ASP A 422 -20.13 -14.75 22.46
N MET A 423 -19.19 -14.80 21.52
CA MET A 423 -17.80 -15.23 21.72
C MET A 423 -16.83 -14.07 21.53
N ASN A 424 -15.65 -14.18 22.13
CA ASN A 424 -14.57 -13.19 22.03
C ASN A 424 -13.43 -13.69 21.13
N ILE A 425 -12.54 -12.79 20.74
CA ILE A 425 -11.26 -13.14 20.12
C ILE A 425 -10.11 -12.69 21.03
N ASP A 426 -9.01 -13.44 21.02
CA ASP A 426 -7.78 -13.10 21.74
C ASP A 426 -6.95 -12.13 20.89
N GLU A 427 -7.25 -10.83 21.03
CA GLU A 427 -6.59 -9.74 20.29
C GLU A 427 -5.11 -9.59 20.69
N ASP A 428 -4.80 -9.74 21.98
CA ASP A 428 -3.43 -9.65 22.51
C ASP A 428 -2.53 -10.73 21.92
N GLY A 429 -3.03 -11.98 21.87
CA GLY A 429 -2.32 -13.10 21.24
C GLY A 429 -2.12 -12.92 19.74
N PHE A 430 -3.09 -12.31 19.04
CA PHE A 430 -2.95 -11.97 17.62
C PHE A 430 -1.88 -10.90 17.38
N GLU A 431 -1.89 -9.81 18.16
CA GLU A 431 -0.92 -8.71 17.99
C GLU A 431 0.51 -9.13 18.35
N ALA A 432 0.70 -10.02 19.32
CA ALA A 432 2.00 -10.60 19.62
C ALA A 432 2.62 -11.30 18.39
N LEU A 433 1.81 -12.11 17.68
CA LEU A 433 2.25 -12.83 16.47
C LEU A 433 2.48 -11.88 15.28
N MET A 434 1.68 -10.83 15.14
CA MET A 434 1.88 -9.76 14.16
C MET A 434 3.20 -9.02 14.39
N GLN A 435 3.55 -8.76 15.65
CA GLN A 435 4.79 -8.09 16.01
C GLN A 435 6.01 -8.96 15.69
N GLU A 436 5.97 -10.26 16.00
CA GLU A 436 7.01 -11.22 15.61
C GLU A 436 7.20 -11.31 14.09
N GLN A 437 6.13 -11.18 13.30
CA GLN A 437 6.21 -11.11 11.85
C GLN A 437 6.89 -9.81 11.37
N ARG A 438 6.54 -8.66 11.95
CA ARG A 438 7.13 -7.35 11.62
C ARG A 438 8.61 -7.28 11.96
N GLU A 439 9.03 -7.84 13.09
CA GLU A 439 10.43 -7.87 13.52
C GLU A 439 11.29 -8.68 12.54
N ARG A 440 10.80 -9.86 12.13
CA ARG A 440 11.45 -10.69 11.09
C ARG A 440 11.58 -9.96 9.75
N ALA A 441 10.65 -9.08 9.40
CA ALA A 441 10.70 -8.28 8.17
C ALA A 441 11.65 -7.07 8.27
N ARG A 442 11.76 -6.44 9.45
CA ARG A 442 12.65 -5.29 9.70
C ARG A 442 14.12 -5.66 9.72
N ASP A 443 14.47 -6.85 10.18
CA ASP A 443 15.86 -7.34 10.17
C ASP A 443 16.41 -7.54 8.75
N ALA A 444 15.55 -7.55 7.72
CA ALA A 444 15.95 -7.66 6.32
C ALA A 444 16.22 -6.30 5.61
N GLY A 445 16.02 -5.14 6.27
CA GLY A 445 15.91 -3.85 5.58
C GLY A 445 16.59 -2.63 6.23
N LYS A 446 17.72 -2.77 6.94
CA LYS A 446 18.44 -1.62 7.53
C LYS A 446 19.63 -1.17 6.68
N PHE A 447 19.50 -0.05 5.95
CA PHE A 447 20.58 0.92 5.68
C PHE A 447 19.96 2.19 5.04
N ASP A 448 19.71 3.24 5.83
CA ASP A 448 20.05 4.64 5.47
C ASP A 448 19.80 5.56 6.68
N VAL A 449 20.71 6.50 6.98
CA VAL A 449 20.57 7.49 8.06
C VAL A 449 20.27 8.85 7.43
N ASP A 450 19.10 9.42 7.74
CA ASP A 450 18.63 10.68 7.17
C ASP A 450 19.11 11.90 8.00
N TYR A 451 20.10 12.62 7.49
CA TYR A 451 20.66 13.84 8.11
C TYR A 451 19.81 15.11 7.89
N THR A 452 18.75 15.04 7.07
CA THR A 452 17.91 16.21 6.72
C THR A 452 17.14 16.77 7.92
N ALA A 453 16.95 15.95 8.97
CA ALA A 453 16.21 16.34 10.17
C ALA A 453 16.96 17.32 11.10
N ALA A 454 18.28 17.50 10.94
CA ALA A 454 19.11 18.26 11.88
C ALA A 454 19.36 19.73 11.49
N ILE A 455 19.33 20.08 10.19
CA ILE A 455 19.73 21.42 9.70
C ILE A 455 18.48 22.21 9.27
N LYS A 456 17.96 23.04 10.17
CA LYS A 456 16.94 24.05 9.85
C LYS A 456 17.63 25.37 9.51
N VAL A 457 17.41 25.85 8.29
CA VAL A 457 17.98 27.10 7.79
C VAL A 457 16.86 28.11 7.61
N ASP A 458 16.93 29.24 8.33
CA ASP A 458 15.93 30.31 8.25
C ASP A 458 16.16 31.27 7.05
N SER A 459 17.29 31.12 6.35
CA SER A 459 17.64 31.93 5.20
C SER A 459 17.02 31.41 3.89
N ARG A 460 16.90 32.30 2.89
CA ARG A 460 16.34 32.00 1.58
C ARG A 460 17.46 31.95 0.54
N THR A 461 17.45 30.91 -0.31
CA THR A 461 18.32 30.82 -1.49
C THR A 461 17.52 31.13 -2.75
N GLU A 462 18.04 32.01 -3.61
CA GLU A 462 17.52 32.22 -4.95
C GLU A 462 18.01 31.13 -5.91
N PHE A 463 17.11 30.44 -6.59
CA PHE A 463 17.48 29.45 -7.61
C PHE A 463 17.58 30.11 -9.00
N VAL A 464 18.80 30.17 -9.54
CA VAL A 464 19.09 30.76 -10.86
C VAL A 464 19.38 29.71 -11.95
N GLY A 465 19.29 28.43 -11.58
CA GLY A 465 19.72 27.29 -12.40
C GLY A 465 18.90 27.01 -13.65
N TYR A 466 17.73 27.64 -13.82
CA TYR A 466 16.94 27.52 -15.05
C TYR A 466 17.64 28.15 -16.26
N GLY A 467 18.43 29.21 -16.04
CA GLY A 467 19.15 29.91 -17.11
C GLY A 467 20.67 29.79 -17.02
N LEU A 468 21.22 29.45 -15.84
CA LEU A 468 22.65 29.50 -15.57
C LEU A 468 23.18 28.14 -15.07
N ALA A 469 24.34 27.72 -15.58
CA ALA A 469 25.09 26.56 -15.08
C ALA A 469 26.17 26.93 -14.06
N GLN A 470 26.50 28.22 -13.99
CA GLN A 470 27.48 28.78 -13.06
C GLN A 470 27.02 30.15 -12.58
N HIS A 471 27.36 30.52 -11.35
CA HIS A 471 27.00 31.81 -10.77
C HIS A 471 27.95 32.19 -9.63
N ASP A 472 28.34 33.47 -9.58
CA ASP A 472 29.03 34.04 -8.42
C ASP A 472 28.01 34.37 -7.33
N SER A 473 28.29 33.95 -6.10
CA SER A 473 27.37 34.00 -4.97
C SER A 473 28.11 34.24 -3.65
N GLN A 474 27.37 34.28 -2.54
CA GLN A 474 27.92 34.42 -1.19
C GLN A 474 27.52 33.22 -0.32
N ILE A 475 28.47 32.71 0.47
CA ILE A 475 28.21 31.68 1.48
C ILE A 475 27.47 32.31 2.66
N ILE A 476 26.22 31.93 2.87
CA ILE A 476 25.35 32.42 3.95
C ILE A 476 25.14 31.42 5.08
N GLY A 477 25.60 30.17 4.90
CA GLY A 477 25.55 29.13 5.92
C GLY A 477 26.61 28.07 5.67
N LEU A 478 27.21 27.57 6.75
CA LEU A 478 28.24 26.54 6.74
C LEU A 478 27.98 25.60 7.92
N TYR A 479 27.88 24.29 7.66
CA TYR A 479 27.55 23.31 8.69
C TYR A 479 28.43 22.06 8.60
N GLN A 480 28.75 21.48 9.76
CA GLN A 480 29.42 20.19 9.94
C GLN A 480 28.64 19.38 10.99
N ASP A 481 28.36 18.10 10.73
CA ASP A 481 27.59 17.23 11.63
C ASP A 481 26.26 17.85 12.13
N GLY A 482 25.58 18.60 11.26
CA GLY A 482 24.31 19.24 11.55
C GLY A 482 24.38 20.52 12.39
N LYS A 483 25.59 21.02 12.70
CA LYS A 483 25.80 22.25 13.49
C LYS A 483 26.52 23.30 12.67
N GLU A 484 26.29 24.58 12.99
CA GLU A 484 27.03 25.68 12.35
C GLU A 484 28.54 25.53 12.59
N ALA A 485 29.30 25.68 11.51
CA ALA A 485 30.75 25.58 11.50
C ALA A 485 31.37 26.95 11.19
N SER A 486 32.46 27.29 11.88
CA SER A 486 33.24 28.51 11.60
C SER A 486 34.18 28.36 10.40
N GLU A 487 34.54 27.13 10.05
CA GLU A 487 35.44 26.77 8.95
C GLU A 487 35.24 25.28 8.61
N LEU A 488 35.34 24.93 7.33
CA LEU A 488 35.56 23.55 6.86
C LEU A 488 36.94 23.49 6.20
N ILE A 489 37.75 22.49 6.54
CA ILE A 489 39.10 22.30 5.98
C ILE A 489 39.14 21.08 5.05
N GLU A 490 40.23 20.95 4.29
CA GLU A 490 40.46 19.82 3.38
C GLU A 490 40.17 18.46 4.03
N GLY A 491 39.30 17.68 3.40
CA GLY A 491 38.83 16.38 3.88
C GLY A 491 37.54 16.43 4.70
N ASP A 492 37.10 17.60 5.16
CA ASP A 492 35.85 17.74 5.91
C ASP A 492 34.64 17.55 5.00
N GLU A 493 33.70 16.73 5.45
CA GLU A 493 32.34 16.67 4.93
C GLU A 493 31.47 17.74 5.62
N GLY A 494 30.60 18.38 4.85
CA GLY A 494 29.75 19.43 5.39
C GLY A 494 28.65 19.89 4.44
N VAL A 495 28.01 20.98 4.83
CA VAL A 495 26.92 21.62 4.08
C VAL A 495 27.23 23.09 3.87
N ILE A 496 27.09 23.54 2.63
CA ILE A 496 27.18 24.96 2.25
C ILE A 496 25.79 25.46 1.85
N VAL A 497 25.44 26.67 2.28
CA VAL A 497 24.25 27.40 1.84
C VAL A 497 24.70 28.68 1.15
N LEU A 498 24.17 28.92 -0.06
CA LEU A 498 24.47 30.10 -0.87
C LEU A 498 23.27 31.05 -0.89
N SER A 499 23.52 32.35 -1.09
CA SER A 499 22.46 33.36 -1.29
C SER A 499 21.71 33.15 -2.61
N ALA A 500 22.43 32.82 -3.68
CA ALA A 500 21.89 32.37 -4.96
C ALA A 500 22.67 31.14 -5.46
N THR A 501 22.01 30.18 -6.12
CA THR A 501 22.69 28.96 -6.60
C THR A 501 22.19 28.52 -7.97
N PRO A 502 23.09 28.06 -8.88
CA PRO A 502 22.68 27.40 -10.09
C PRO A 502 22.25 25.94 -9.83
N PHE A 503 22.54 25.35 -8.66
CA PHE A 503 22.30 23.94 -8.38
C PHE A 503 20.82 23.65 -8.13
N TYR A 504 20.25 22.74 -8.91
CA TYR A 504 18.91 22.23 -8.70
C TYR A 504 18.90 21.28 -7.50
N ALA A 505 18.06 21.60 -6.53
CA ALA A 505 17.82 20.75 -5.38
C ALA A 505 16.88 19.60 -5.73
N GLU A 506 17.16 18.42 -5.18
CA GLU A 506 16.33 17.23 -5.31
C GLU A 506 14.84 17.55 -5.14
N GLY A 507 14.02 17.14 -6.11
CA GLY A 507 12.60 17.47 -6.15
C GLY A 507 11.92 17.02 -7.43
N GLY A 508 10.60 16.75 -7.36
CA GLY A 508 9.82 16.29 -8.52
C GLY A 508 10.31 14.98 -9.14
N GLY A 509 11.04 14.16 -8.37
CA GLY A 509 11.69 12.93 -8.82
C GLY A 509 13.09 13.14 -9.40
N GLN A 510 13.53 14.36 -9.70
CA GLN A 510 14.89 14.62 -10.16
C GLN A 510 15.87 14.68 -8.99
N VAL A 511 17.00 13.97 -9.11
CA VAL A 511 18.08 13.96 -8.10
C VAL A 511 18.77 15.33 -8.01
N GLY A 512 19.30 15.63 -6.83
CA GLY A 512 20.06 16.86 -6.59
C GLY A 512 21.31 16.95 -7.46
N GLU A 513 21.65 18.17 -7.89
CA GLU A 513 22.78 18.39 -8.78
C GLU A 513 24.14 18.29 -8.08
N LEU A 514 25.12 17.91 -8.89
CA LEU A 514 26.53 17.75 -8.55
C LEU A 514 27.36 18.88 -9.17
N GLY A 515 28.52 19.18 -8.58
CA GLY A 515 29.35 20.28 -9.04
C GLY A 515 30.41 20.69 -8.04
N GLU A 516 30.83 21.94 -8.16
CA GLU A 516 31.87 22.54 -7.35
C GLU A 516 31.46 23.93 -6.88
N ILE A 517 31.84 24.27 -5.65
CA ILE A 517 31.79 25.62 -5.11
C ILE A 517 33.23 26.01 -4.77
N SER A 518 33.78 26.99 -5.48
CA SER A 518 35.13 27.48 -5.26
C SER A 518 35.13 28.86 -4.60
N THR A 519 36.09 29.10 -3.72
CA THR A 519 36.36 30.39 -3.08
C THR A 519 37.82 30.76 -3.31
N GLU A 520 38.27 31.93 -2.85
CA GLU A 520 39.69 32.28 -2.88
C GLU A 520 40.56 31.32 -2.04
N SER A 521 40.00 30.72 -0.98
CA SER A 521 40.76 29.91 0.00
C SER A 521 40.55 28.41 -0.10
N GLY A 522 39.60 27.94 -0.91
CA GLY A 522 39.31 26.50 -0.99
C GLY A 522 38.26 26.12 -2.03
N VAL A 523 38.15 24.81 -2.26
CA VAL A 523 37.27 24.17 -3.23
C VAL A 523 36.44 23.10 -2.54
N PHE A 524 35.12 23.17 -2.73
CA PHE A 524 34.14 22.24 -2.18
C PHE A 524 33.45 21.46 -3.32
N GLU A 525 33.60 20.14 -3.33
CA GLU A 525 32.91 19.25 -4.26
C GLU A 525 31.49 18.99 -3.75
N VAL A 526 30.49 19.43 -4.50
CA VAL A 526 29.08 19.18 -4.21
C VAL A 526 28.70 17.79 -4.71
N GLN A 527 28.33 16.92 -3.78
CA GLN A 527 27.95 15.53 -4.00
C GLN A 527 26.44 15.30 -3.95
N ASN A 528 25.68 16.24 -3.39
CA ASN A 528 24.21 16.26 -3.49
C ASN A 528 23.68 17.67 -3.18
N THR A 529 22.51 18.01 -3.72
CA THR A 529 21.84 19.28 -3.43
C THR A 529 20.39 19.02 -3.03
N LYS A 530 19.95 19.52 -1.86
CA LYS A 530 18.60 19.32 -1.32
C LYS A 530 17.95 20.63 -0.89
N LYS A 531 16.67 20.59 -0.54
CA LYS A 531 15.94 21.73 0.05
C LYS A 531 15.86 21.57 1.58
N SER A 532 16.06 22.66 2.30
CA SER A 532 15.70 22.77 3.73
C SER A 532 14.97 24.10 3.94
N GLY A 533 13.67 24.05 4.23
CA GLY A 533 12.82 25.24 4.25
C GLY A 533 12.84 25.98 2.91
N ASN A 534 13.21 27.26 2.94
CA ASN A 534 13.38 28.11 1.76
C ASN A 534 14.82 28.15 1.21
N ALA A 535 15.74 27.38 1.82
CA ALA A 535 17.13 27.34 1.44
C ALA A 535 17.43 26.12 0.55
N ILE A 536 18.45 26.27 -0.30
CA ILE A 536 19.05 25.15 -1.04
C ILE A 536 20.39 24.84 -0.38
N ILE A 537 20.54 23.59 0.05
CA ILE A 537 21.68 23.10 0.80
C ILE A 537 22.53 22.19 -0.07
N HIS A 538 23.85 22.42 -0.06
CA HIS A 538 24.83 21.72 -0.89
C HIS A 538 25.68 20.82 0.00
N TYR A 539 25.48 19.52 -0.10
CA TYR A 539 26.24 18.49 0.63
C TYR A 539 27.48 18.11 -0.15
N GLY A 540 28.59 17.91 0.55
CA GLY A 540 29.83 17.60 -0.12
C GLY A 540 31.04 17.60 0.80
N THR A 541 32.21 17.63 0.17
CA THR A 541 33.51 17.55 0.85
C THR A 541 34.42 18.67 0.38
N VAL A 542 35.19 19.27 1.29
CA VAL A 542 36.27 20.20 0.91
C VAL A 542 37.39 19.39 0.26
N LYS A 543 37.60 19.59 -1.05
CA LYS A 543 38.67 18.92 -1.81
C LYS A 543 40.04 19.54 -1.59
N MET A 544 40.09 20.83 -1.32
CA MET A 544 41.34 21.58 -1.18
C MET A 544 41.11 22.86 -0.37
N GLY A 545 42.05 23.19 0.51
CA GLY A 545 42.06 24.47 1.24
C GLY A 545 41.02 24.54 2.36
N SER A 546 40.43 25.72 2.58
CA SER A 546 39.37 25.90 3.57
C SER A 546 38.26 26.84 3.14
N ILE A 547 37.06 26.61 3.67
CA ILE A 547 35.84 27.37 3.38
C ILE A 547 35.34 28.01 4.67
N LYS A 548 34.98 29.30 4.63
CA LYS A 548 34.47 30.07 5.77
C LYS A 548 33.14 30.75 5.45
N PRO A 549 32.30 31.04 6.46
CA PRO A 549 31.08 31.82 6.27
C PRO A 549 31.36 33.20 5.64
N ASN A 550 30.38 33.75 4.94
CA ASN A 550 30.38 35.08 4.29
C ASN A 550 31.38 35.28 3.13
N GLN A 551 32.11 34.25 2.72
CA GLN A 551 33.01 34.33 1.56
C GLN A 551 32.23 34.48 0.25
N SER A 552 32.85 35.18 -0.72
CA SER A 552 32.43 35.11 -2.11
C SER A 552 32.78 33.72 -2.68
N ALA A 553 31.85 33.13 -3.40
CA ALA A 553 31.98 31.79 -3.94
C ALA A 553 31.52 31.73 -5.40
N HIS A 554 32.27 31.02 -6.24
CA HIS A 554 31.88 30.68 -7.60
C HIS A 554 31.29 29.26 -7.60
N ALA A 555 29.99 29.17 -7.88
CA ALA A 555 29.25 27.91 -7.89
C ALA A 555 29.07 27.43 -9.34
N GLN A 556 29.48 26.20 -9.64
CA GLN A 556 29.42 25.61 -10.97
C GLN A 556 28.93 24.16 -10.94
N VAL A 557 27.91 23.84 -11.73
CA VAL A 557 27.38 22.48 -11.84
C VAL A 557 28.13 21.64 -12.88
N ILE A 558 28.07 20.31 -12.78
CA ILE A 558 28.56 19.42 -13.83
C ILE A 558 27.56 19.40 -14.99
N GLU A 559 27.81 20.23 -16.01
CA GLU A 559 26.87 20.43 -17.13
C GLU A 559 26.47 19.15 -17.87
N ASP A 560 27.38 18.19 -18.03
CA ASP A 560 27.06 16.93 -18.71
C ASP A 560 26.05 16.08 -17.91
N ILE A 561 26.18 16.07 -16.57
CA ILE A 561 25.26 15.38 -15.66
C ILE A 561 23.90 16.08 -15.66
N ARG A 562 23.90 17.43 -15.62
CA ARG A 562 22.69 18.24 -15.78
C ARG A 562 21.97 17.92 -17.09
N ARG A 563 22.69 17.98 -18.21
CA ARG A 563 22.12 17.69 -19.54
C ARG A 563 21.52 16.30 -19.59
N ALA A 564 22.22 15.29 -19.09
CA ALA A 564 21.72 13.91 -19.06
C ALA A 564 20.46 13.78 -18.18
N SER A 565 20.43 14.42 -17.01
CA SER A 565 19.26 14.45 -16.13
C SER A 565 18.08 15.15 -16.78
N ALA A 566 18.30 16.28 -17.44
CA ALA A 566 17.26 17.02 -18.17
C ALA A 566 16.66 16.21 -19.33
N LYS A 567 17.47 15.40 -20.03
CA LYS A 567 16.99 14.46 -21.06
C LYS A 567 16.07 13.39 -20.47
N ASN A 568 16.52 12.75 -19.39
CA ASN A 568 15.73 11.75 -18.68
C ASN A 568 14.43 12.34 -18.09
N HIS A 569 14.48 13.57 -17.56
CA HIS A 569 13.30 14.25 -17.04
C HIS A 569 12.29 14.54 -18.16
N SER A 570 12.76 15.11 -19.27
CA SER A 570 11.91 15.45 -20.41
C SER A 570 11.29 14.20 -21.04
N ALA A 571 12.05 13.11 -21.13
CA ALA A 571 11.54 11.81 -21.58
C ALA A 571 10.50 11.21 -20.63
N THR A 572 10.56 11.52 -19.34
CA THR A 572 9.57 11.07 -18.35
C THR A 572 8.18 11.63 -18.66
N HIS A 573 8.08 12.91 -19.03
CA HIS A 573 6.80 13.52 -19.44
C HIS A 573 6.24 12.89 -20.73
N LEU A 574 7.09 12.69 -21.75
CA LEU A 574 6.66 12.02 -22.98
C LEU A 574 6.24 10.56 -22.72
N LEU A 575 6.97 9.85 -21.85
CA LEU A 575 6.61 8.49 -21.43
C LEU A 575 5.26 8.46 -20.72
N HIS A 576 5.01 9.40 -19.81
CA HIS A 576 3.73 9.47 -19.09
C HIS A 576 2.55 9.70 -20.05
N ALA A 577 2.68 10.65 -20.98
CA ALA A 577 1.68 10.88 -22.02
C ALA A 577 1.46 9.66 -22.93
N ALA A 578 2.54 8.95 -23.32
CA ALA A 578 2.46 7.73 -24.12
C ALA A 578 1.76 6.58 -23.36
N LEU A 579 2.11 6.37 -22.08
CA LEU A 579 1.46 5.39 -21.22
C LEU A 579 -0.05 5.65 -21.10
N ARG A 580 -0.45 6.90 -20.89
CA ARG A 580 -1.87 7.29 -20.83
C ARG A 580 -2.61 7.07 -22.15
N SER A 581 -1.93 7.29 -23.27
CA SER A 581 -2.51 7.08 -24.60
C SER A 581 -2.74 5.60 -24.90
N VAL A 582 -1.83 4.72 -24.48
CA VAL A 582 -1.90 3.27 -24.75
C VAL A 582 -2.74 2.52 -23.71
N LEU A 583 -2.56 2.84 -22.43
CA LEU A 583 -3.16 2.10 -21.30
C LEU A 583 -4.41 2.79 -20.71
N GLY A 584 -4.70 4.02 -21.14
CA GLY A 584 -5.85 4.82 -20.72
C GLY A 584 -5.54 5.89 -19.68
N THR A 585 -6.50 6.81 -19.49
CA THR A 585 -6.38 7.98 -18.60
C THR A 585 -6.32 7.66 -17.11
N GLY A 586 -6.54 6.41 -16.72
CA GLY A 586 -6.36 5.91 -15.35
C GLY A 586 -4.90 5.79 -14.92
N VAL A 587 -3.94 5.86 -15.86
CA VAL A 587 -2.51 5.90 -15.56
C VAL A 587 -2.15 7.22 -14.89
N ALA A 588 -1.82 7.16 -13.60
CA ALA A 588 -1.30 8.28 -12.83
C ALA A 588 0.03 7.90 -12.18
N GLN A 589 0.97 8.85 -12.15
CA GLN A 589 2.26 8.72 -11.47
C GLN A 589 2.08 8.38 -9.98
N LYS A 590 2.89 7.44 -9.50
CA LYS A 590 2.99 6.98 -8.10
C LYS A 590 4.39 7.16 -7.51
N GLY A 591 5.38 7.40 -8.37
CA GLY A 591 6.77 7.63 -7.99
C GLY A 591 7.58 7.96 -9.24
N SER A 592 8.66 8.70 -9.06
CA SER A 592 9.59 9.01 -10.15
C SER A 592 11.00 9.17 -9.58
N LEU A 593 11.99 8.64 -10.31
CA LEU A 593 13.40 8.89 -10.06
C LEU A 593 14.07 9.21 -11.39
N VAL A 594 14.68 10.38 -11.48
CA VAL A 594 15.33 10.91 -12.67
C VAL A 594 16.74 11.31 -12.28
N SER A 595 17.72 10.54 -12.76
CA SER A 595 19.15 10.87 -12.64
C SER A 595 19.78 11.06 -14.01
N SER A 596 21.08 11.36 -14.05
CA SER A 596 21.84 11.39 -15.30
C SER A 596 21.98 10.01 -15.96
N GLU A 597 21.77 8.94 -15.21
CA GLU A 597 21.98 7.57 -15.69
C GLU A 597 20.68 6.90 -16.12
N VAL A 598 19.59 7.11 -15.39
CA VAL A 598 18.32 6.38 -15.58
C VAL A 598 17.12 7.27 -15.28
N LEU A 599 16.00 6.98 -15.95
CA LEU A 599 14.68 7.37 -15.47
C LEU A 599 13.89 6.14 -15.04
N ARG A 600 13.25 6.24 -13.88
CA ARG A 600 12.32 5.26 -13.35
C ARG A 600 10.98 5.94 -13.14
N PHE A 601 9.95 5.36 -13.73
CA PHE A 601 8.61 5.93 -13.68
C PHE A 601 7.64 4.89 -13.13
N ASP A 602 7.08 5.18 -11.96
CA ASP A 602 6.10 4.34 -11.29
C ASP A 602 4.72 4.90 -11.54
N PHE A 603 3.80 4.06 -11.97
CA PHE A 603 2.46 4.47 -12.35
C PHE A 603 1.41 3.43 -11.96
N SER A 604 0.18 3.91 -11.83
CA SER A 604 -0.97 3.07 -11.50
C SER A 604 -1.40 2.26 -12.71
N HIS A 605 -1.22 0.95 -12.63
CA HIS A 605 -1.70 -0.01 -13.62
C HIS A 605 -1.75 -1.42 -13.02
N ASP A 606 -2.80 -2.18 -13.33
CA ASP A 606 -3.08 -3.44 -12.64
C ASP A 606 -2.42 -4.67 -13.27
N LYS A 607 -2.10 -4.62 -14.56
CA LYS A 607 -1.67 -5.79 -15.34
C LYS A 607 -0.27 -5.60 -15.92
N PRO A 608 0.52 -6.66 -16.13
CA PRO A 608 1.74 -6.56 -16.93
C PRO A 608 1.46 -5.92 -18.28
N ILE A 609 2.34 -5.00 -18.67
CA ILE A 609 2.24 -4.38 -20.00
C ILE A 609 2.68 -5.43 -21.02
N SER A 610 1.89 -5.59 -22.08
CA SER A 610 2.26 -6.52 -23.14
C SER A 610 3.54 -6.05 -23.86
N GLN A 611 4.30 -6.98 -24.44
CA GLN A 611 5.50 -6.61 -25.19
C GLN A 611 5.16 -5.69 -26.39
N GLU A 612 3.98 -5.86 -26.99
CA GLU A 612 3.50 -5.02 -28.10
C GLU A 612 3.19 -3.58 -27.63
N ASP A 613 2.54 -3.44 -26.48
CA ASP A 613 2.26 -2.12 -25.89
C ASP A 613 3.55 -1.42 -25.48
N LEU A 614 4.51 -2.13 -24.87
CA LEU A 614 5.83 -1.57 -24.53
C LEU A 614 6.54 -1.03 -25.77
N LEU A 615 6.54 -1.77 -26.87
CA LEU A 615 7.12 -1.32 -28.15
C LEU A 615 6.36 -0.13 -28.73
N THR A 616 5.04 -0.09 -28.58
CA THR A 616 4.22 1.05 -29.01
C THR A 616 4.52 2.30 -28.20
N ILE A 617 4.60 2.20 -26.87
CA ILE A 617 4.97 3.30 -25.98
C ILE A 617 6.37 3.82 -26.32
N GLU A 618 7.36 2.93 -26.43
CA GLU A 618 8.74 3.31 -26.80
C GLU A 618 8.79 4.04 -28.15
N ARG A 619 8.05 3.55 -29.14
CA ARG A 619 7.95 4.19 -30.46
C ARG A 619 7.30 5.57 -30.38
N MET A 620 6.18 5.72 -29.67
CA MET A 620 5.48 7.01 -29.54
C MET A 620 6.39 8.07 -28.91
N VAL A 621 7.15 7.72 -27.87
CA VAL A 621 8.12 8.64 -27.26
C VAL A 621 9.19 9.04 -28.27
N ASN A 622 9.79 8.08 -28.98
CA ASN A 622 10.79 8.37 -29.99
C ASN A 622 10.26 9.16 -31.19
N GLU A 623 9.00 9.00 -31.58
CA GLU A 623 8.36 9.82 -32.62
C GLU A 623 8.24 11.28 -32.17
N GLN A 624 7.87 11.53 -30.91
CA GLN A 624 7.83 12.89 -30.36
C GLN A 624 9.22 13.53 -30.24
N ILE A 625 10.23 12.72 -29.92
CA ILE A 625 11.64 13.14 -29.95
C ILE A 625 12.05 13.53 -31.38
N GLN A 626 11.74 12.70 -32.38
CA GLN A 626 12.10 12.96 -33.78
C GLN A 626 11.42 14.20 -34.37
N LYS A 627 10.21 14.55 -33.90
CA LYS A 627 9.54 15.81 -34.28
C LYS A 627 10.33 17.05 -33.85
N ASN A 628 11.20 16.93 -32.84
CA ASN A 628 12.05 18.00 -32.34
C ASN A 628 11.26 19.29 -32.02
N SER A 629 10.07 19.16 -31.43
CA SER A 629 9.23 20.28 -31.06
C SER A 629 9.87 21.09 -29.93
N PRO A 630 9.71 22.43 -29.89
CA PRO A 630 10.17 23.24 -28.78
C PRO A 630 9.43 22.88 -27.49
N VAL A 631 10.16 22.85 -26.37
CA VAL A 631 9.59 22.73 -25.03
C VAL A 631 9.13 24.12 -24.58
N GLN A 632 7.83 24.28 -24.35
CA GLN A 632 7.25 25.55 -23.93
C GLN A 632 7.11 25.59 -22.41
N ILE A 633 7.52 26.71 -21.81
CA ILE A 633 7.46 26.95 -20.38
C ILE A 633 6.65 28.22 -20.14
N GLU A 634 5.58 28.11 -19.35
CA GLU A 634 4.73 29.22 -18.97
C GLU A 634 4.62 29.29 -17.44
N HIS A 635 4.44 30.50 -16.90
CA HIS A 635 4.09 30.70 -15.49
C HIS A 635 2.67 31.23 -15.46
N LEU A 636 1.73 30.41 -14.98
CA LEU A 636 0.30 30.69 -15.04
C LEU A 636 -0.33 30.55 -13.66
N PRO A 637 -1.44 31.26 -13.38
CA PRO A 637 -2.30 30.93 -12.26
C PRO A 637 -2.74 29.46 -12.33
N ILE A 638 -2.83 28.77 -11.19
CA ILE A 638 -3.18 27.34 -11.15
C ILE A 638 -4.48 27.02 -11.89
N ASP A 639 -5.52 27.86 -11.74
CA ASP A 639 -6.80 27.67 -12.42
C ASP A 639 -6.70 27.74 -13.95
N GLU A 640 -5.84 28.63 -14.47
CA GLU A 640 -5.60 28.73 -15.91
C GLU A 640 -4.81 27.55 -16.44
N ALA A 641 -3.82 27.07 -15.67
CA ALA A 641 -3.07 25.89 -16.00
C ALA A 641 -3.97 24.64 -16.08
N MET A 642 -4.86 24.46 -15.10
CA MET A 642 -5.82 23.35 -15.09
C MET A 642 -6.81 23.45 -16.26
N LYS A 643 -7.29 24.64 -16.62
CA LYS A 643 -8.15 24.86 -17.80
C LYS A 643 -7.47 24.53 -19.12
N LYS A 644 -6.14 24.72 -19.22
CA LYS A 644 -5.34 24.28 -20.37
C LYS A 644 -5.15 22.76 -20.45
N GLY A 645 -5.62 22.02 -19.46
CA GLY A 645 -5.43 20.57 -19.37
C GLY A 645 -4.08 20.17 -18.77
N ALA A 646 -3.39 21.08 -18.07
CA ALA A 646 -2.17 20.74 -17.37
C ALA A 646 -2.44 19.69 -16.30
N MET A 647 -1.63 18.63 -16.29
CA MET A 647 -1.69 17.63 -15.26
C MET A 647 -0.86 18.09 -14.05
N ALA A 648 -1.49 18.06 -12.88
CA ALA A 648 -0.81 18.20 -11.61
C ALA A 648 -0.22 16.85 -11.18
N LEU A 649 0.99 16.87 -10.61
CA LEU A 649 1.59 15.72 -9.95
C LEU A 649 0.79 15.38 -8.69
N PHE A 650 0.55 14.10 -8.48
CA PHE A 650 -0.22 13.61 -7.34
C PHE A 650 0.53 13.89 -6.03
N GLY A 651 -0.06 14.70 -5.14
CA GLY A 651 0.46 14.96 -3.79
C GLY A 651 1.32 16.21 -3.62
N GLU A 652 1.59 16.97 -4.68
CA GLU A 652 2.35 18.24 -4.60
C GLU A 652 1.43 19.43 -4.27
N LYS A 653 1.86 20.30 -3.34
CA LYS A 653 1.19 21.59 -3.09
C LYS A 653 1.72 22.61 -4.09
N TYR A 654 0.81 23.21 -4.85
CA TYR A 654 1.13 24.24 -5.84
C TYR A 654 0.85 25.63 -5.28
N GLY A 655 1.75 26.58 -5.54
CA GLY A 655 1.50 27.99 -5.23
C GLY A 655 0.48 28.62 -6.20
N GLU A 656 0.11 29.87 -5.94
CA GLU A 656 -0.86 30.62 -6.78
C GLU A 656 -0.44 30.66 -8.26
N THR A 657 0.88 30.80 -8.51
CA THR A 657 1.48 30.69 -9.84
C THR A 657 2.27 29.40 -9.95
N VAL A 658 2.01 28.65 -11.02
CA VAL A 658 2.65 27.36 -11.31
C VAL A 658 3.44 27.42 -12.61
N ARG A 659 4.53 26.66 -12.67
CA ARG A 659 5.33 26.46 -13.88
C ARG A 659 4.72 25.34 -14.71
N VAL A 660 4.15 25.68 -15.85
CA VAL A 660 3.52 24.76 -16.80
C VAL A 660 4.52 24.41 -17.89
N LEU A 661 4.69 23.13 -18.13
CA LEU A 661 5.60 22.57 -19.12
C LEU A 661 4.80 21.87 -20.20
N THR A 662 5.01 22.28 -21.45
CA THR A 662 4.36 21.67 -22.62
C THR A 662 5.40 21.08 -23.56
N MET A 663 5.21 19.81 -23.94
CA MET A 663 6.12 19.06 -24.81
C MET A 663 5.39 18.20 -25.82
N GLY A 664 5.93 18.14 -27.04
CA GLY A 664 5.42 17.29 -28.12
C GLY A 664 4.09 17.79 -28.70
N GLU A 665 3.72 17.20 -29.84
CA GLU A 665 2.53 17.59 -30.59
C GLU A 665 1.82 16.34 -31.15
N ASN A 666 0.51 16.26 -30.98
CA ASN A 666 -0.35 15.24 -31.58
C ASN A 666 -0.60 15.51 -33.07
N ALA A 667 -1.20 14.55 -33.78
CA ALA A 667 -1.52 14.71 -35.20
C ALA A 667 -2.51 15.86 -35.48
N ASP A 668 -3.36 16.19 -34.50
CA ASP A 668 -4.34 17.28 -34.56
C ASP A 668 -3.78 18.63 -34.06
N LYS A 669 -2.47 18.71 -33.84
CA LYS A 669 -1.73 19.87 -33.32
C LYS A 669 -2.02 20.24 -31.87
N THR A 670 -2.71 19.38 -31.12
CA THR A 670 -2.80 19.55 -29.68
C THR A 670 -1.48 19.16 -29.01
N PRO A 671 -1.13 19.74 -27.86
CA PRO A 671 0.05 19.31 -27.11
C PRO A 671 0.01 17.83 -26.74
N PHE A 672 1.13 17.14 -26.87
CA PHE A 672 1.23 15.73 -26.48
C PHE A 672 1.29 15.56 -24.95
N SER A 673 2.04 16.42 -24.27
CA SER A 673 2.19 16.45 -22.82
C SER A 673 2.07 17.88 -22.30
N ILE A 674 1.26 18.10 -21.25
CA ILE A 674 1.15 19.37 -20.51
C ILE A 674 1.14 19.03 -19.03
N GLU A 675 2.16 19.43 -18.28
CA GLU A 675 2.30 19.07 -16.87
C GLU A 675 2.84 20.23 -16.03
N LEU A 676 2.48 20.25 -14.75
CA LEU A 676 3.08 21.17 -13.77
C LEU A 676 4.41 20.60 -13.29
N CYS A 677 5.52 21.22 -13.68
CA CYS A 677 6.84 20.71 -13.35
C CYS A 677 7.84 21.84 -13.04
N GLY A 678 8.53 21.71 -11.92
CA GLY A 678 9.62 22.60 -11.51
C GLY A 678 11.01 22.07 -11.86
N GLY A 679 11.13 21.02 -12.68
CA GLY A 679 12.41 20.38 -13.02
C GLY A 679 13.21 21.10 -14.10
N LEU A 680 14.43 20.60 -14.31
CA LEU A 680 15.25 20.98 -15.47
C LEU A 680 14.87 20.13 -16.68
N HIS A 681 14.72 20.78 -17.84
CA HIS A 681 14.29 20.14 -19.08
C HIS A 681 15.15 20.55 -20.25
N VAL A 682 15.06 19.77 -21.32
CA VAL A 682 15.64 20.12 -22.62
C VAL A 682 14.91 21.31 -23.24
N VAL A 683 15.52 21.94 -24.25
CA VAL A 683 14.92 23.06 -24.98
C VAL A 683 14.05 22.56 -26.12
N HIS A 684 14.46 21.48 -26.78
CA HIS A 684 13.65 20.79 -27.80
C HIS A 684 13.58 19.29 -27.50
N THR A 685 12.47 18.64 -27.89
CA THR A 685 12.30 17.20 -27.66
C THR A 685 13.38 16.35 -28.32
N GLY A 686 14.00 16.82 -29.41
CA GLY A 686 15.09 16.10 -30.09
C GLY A 686 16.40 16.08 -29.30
N ASP A 687 16.60 17.00 -28.35
CA ASP A 687 17.80 17.04 -27.50
C ASP A 687 17.89 15.80 -26.57
N ILE A 688 16.75 15.13 -26.33
CA ILE A 688 16.66 13.87 -25.58
C ILE A 688 17.51 12.78 -26.25
N GLY A 689 17.55 12.75 -27.59
CA GLY A 689 18.15 11.66 -28.35
C GLY A 689 17.35 10.36 -28.21
N LEU A 690 17.98 9.20 -28.42
CA LEU A 690 17.29 7.90 -28.34
C LEU A 690 16.68 7.68 -26.95
N PHE A 691 15.39 7.33 -26.88
CA PHE A 691 14.73 6.80 -25.69
C PHE A 691 14.61 5.27 -25.80
N LYS A 692 14.99 4.55 -24.73
CA LYS A 692 14.96 3.08 -24.71
C LYS A 692 14.40 2.57 -23.38
N ILE A 693 13.32 1.79 -23.44
CA ILE A 693 12.82 1.04 -22.28
C ILE A 693 13.73 -0.16 -22.06
N VAL A 694 14.23 -0.32 -20.83
CA VAL A 694 15.14 -1.40 -20.46
C VAL A 694 14.50 -2.43 -19.53
N ALA A 695 13.47 -2.04 -18.77
CA ALA A 695 12.73 -2.94 -17.90
C ALA A 695 11.29 -2.49 -17.66
N GLU A 696 10.43 -3.48 -17.39
CA GLU A 696 9.06 -3.34 -16.91
C GLU A 696 8.88 -4.30 -15.73
N SER A 697 8.38 -3.82 -14.59
CA SER A 697 8.13 -4.67 -13.42
C SER A 697 6.96 -4.19 -12.56
N GLY A 698 6.33 -5.12 -11.82
CA GLY A 698 5.33 -4.80 -10.80
C GLY A 698 6.00 -4.57 -9.45
N ILE A 699 5.79 -3.41 -8.83
CA ILE A 699 6.41 -3.04 -7.54
C ILE A 699 5.47 -3.20 -6.35
N ALA A 700 4.16 -3.06 -6.58
CA ALA A 700 3.11 -3.27 -5.60
C ALA A 700 1.80 -3.61 -6.31
N ALA A 701 0.78 -4.04 -5.56
CA ALA A 701 -0.55 -4.26 -6.12
C ALA A 701 -1.07 -2.96 -6.79
N GLY A 702 -1.34 -3.03 -8.09
CA GLY A 702 -1.83 -1.89 -8.88
C GLY A 702 -0.78 -0.83 -9.25
N VAL A 703 0.51 -1.08 -9.01
CA VAL A 703 1.60 -0.16 -9.36
C VAL A 703 2.69 -0.87 -10.16
N ARG A 704 3.07 -0.26 -11.29
CA ARG A 704 4.09 -0.78 -12.20
C ARG A 704 5.19 0.25 -12.42
N ARG A 705 6.37 -0.23 -12.78
CA ARG A 705 7.58 0.56 -13.02
C ARG A 705 8.07 0.35 -14.44
N ILE A 706 8.35 1.45 -15.13
CA ILE A 706 9.18 1.46 -16.32
C ILE A 706 10.56 2.01 -15.95
N GLU A 707 11.62 1.30 -16.31
CA GLU A 707 12.97 1.83 -16.32
C GLU A 707 13.39 2.08 -17.76
N ALA A 708 13.93 3.27 -18.03
CA ALA A 708 14.36 3.65 -19.36
C ALA A 708 15.63 4.51 -19.33
N LEU A 709 16.29 4.57 -20.48
CA LEU A 709 17.52 5.32 -20.71
C LEU A 709 17.29 6.32 -21.85
N THR A 710 18.01 7.44 -21.82
CA THR A 710 18.03 8.42 -22.92
C THR A 710 19.43 8.68 -23.47
N GLY A 711 19.49 9.34 -24.63
CA GLY A 711 20.74 9.84 -25.23
C GLY A 711 21.85 8.79 -25.34
N MET A 712 23.04 9.13 -24.84
CA MET A 712 24.20 8.23 -24.89
C MET A 712 24.05 6.99 -23.99
N GLY A 713 23.26 7.06 -22.92
CA GLY A 713 22.95 5.89 -22.09
C GLY A 713 22.19 4.84 -22.88
N ALA A 714 21.16 5.26 -23.61
CA ALA A 714 20.39 4.40 -24.49
C ALA A 714 21.24 3.84 -25.66
N ILE A 715 22.09 4.67 -26.28
CA ILE A 715 22.99 4.22 -27.35
C ILE A 715 23.94 3.13 -26.85
N ARG A 716 24.58 3.32 -25.68
CA ARG A 716 25.46 2.30 -25.09
C ARG A 716 24.72 1.00 -24.80
N TYR A 717 23.50 1.08 -24.28
CA TYR A 717 22.66 -0.10 -24.03
C TYR A 717 22.39 -0.89 -25.32
N VAL A 718 22.03 -0.21 -26.41
CA VAL A 718 21.82 -0.85 -27.72
C VAL A 718 23.11 -1.48 -28.24
N GLN A 719 24.24 -0.76 -28.18
CA GLN A 719 25.54 -1.28 -28.62
C GLN A 719 25.99 -2.50 -27.81
N GLN A 720 25.73 -2.52 -26.50
CA GLN A 720 25.99 -3.68 -25.65
C GLN A 720 25.14 -4.89 -26.08
N GLY A 721 23.85 -4.68 -26.35
CA GLY A 721 22.97 -5.72 -26.88
C GLY A 721 23.46 -6.27 -28.24
N GLU A 722 23.88 -5.39 -29.14
CA GLU A 722 24.47 -5.77 -30.44
C GLU A 722 25.76 -6.59 -30.26
N SER A 723 26.63 -6.20 -29.33
CA SER A 723 27.85 -6.94 -29.01
C SER A 723 27.54 -8.35 -28.48
N ILE A 724 26.56 -8.48 -27.58
CA ILE A 724 26.10 -9.78 -27.06
C ILE A 724 25.57 -10.66 -28.20
N LEU A 725 24.71 -10.12 -29.08
CA LEU A 725 24.18 -10.86 -30.23
C LEU A 725 25.29 -11.27 -31.21
N GLY A 726 26.28 -10.41 -31.44
CA GLY A 726 27.45 -10.74 -32.28
C GLY A 726 28.30 -11.86 -31.69
N ASN A 727 28.49 -11.87 -30.37
CA ASN A 727 29.20 -12.94 -29.67
C ASN A 727 28.42 -14.27 -29.76
N LEU A 728 27.09 -14.23 -29.59
CA LEU A 728 26.24 -15.42 -29.74
C LEU A 728 26.27 -15.95 -31.18
N ALA A 729 26.14 -15.09 -32.18
CA ALA A 729 26.26 -15.46 -33.60
C ALA A 729 27.58 -16.20 -33.87
N THR A 730 28.69 -15.69 -33.32
CA THR A 730 30.02 -16.30 -33.44
C THR A 730 30.09 -17.66 -32.75
N ASN A 731 29.63 -17.74 -31.49
CA ASN A 731 29.67 -18.97 -30.69
C ASN A 731 28.82 -20.09 -31.31
N PHE A 732 27.63 -19.75 -31.81
CA PHE A 732 26.71 -20.70 -32.45
C PHE A 732 27.01 -20.93 -33.93
N LYS A 733 27.97 -20.20 -34.51
CA LYS A 733 28.31 -20.19 -35.93
C LYS A 733 27.06 -20.01 -36.81
N ALA A 734 26.23 -19.03 -36.44
CA ALA A 734 24.95 -18.74 -37.08
C ALA A 734 24.85 -17.25 -37.44
N LYS A 735 23.98 -16.90 -38.39
CA LYS A 735 23.65 -15.49 -38.64
C LYS A 735 22.74 -14.96 -37.53
N ARG A 736 22.69 -13.63 -37.36
CA ARG A 736 21.88 -12.96 -36.34
C ARG A 736 20.42 -13.46 -36.29
N GLY A 737 19.75 -13.51 -37.44
CA GLY A 737 18.36 -13.97 -37.52
C GLY A 737 18.16 -15.48 -37.34
N GLU A 738 19.24 -16.25 -37.24
CA GLU A 738 19.22 -17.71 -37.10
C GLU A 738 19.62 -18.17 -35.69
N ILE A 739 20.03 -17.25 -34.81
CA ILE A 739 20.52 -17.59 -33.46
C ILE A 739 19.46 -18.34 -32.67
N GLU A 740 18.22 -17.85 -32.65
CA GLU A 740 17.11 -18.48 -31.92
C GLU A 740 16.90 -19.93 -32.40
N THR A 741 16.75 -20.12 -33.71
CA THR A 741 16.61 -21.45 -34.33
C THR A 741 17.77 -22.37 -33.96
N ARG A 742 19.00 -21.84 -33.95
CA ARG A 742 20.21 -22.63 -33.62
C ARG A 742 20.24 -23.04 -32.16
N VAL A 743 19.86 -22.14 -31.25
CA VAL A 743 19.76 -22.42 -29.81
C VAL A 743 18.68 -23.46 -29.55
N THR A 744 17.49 -23.31 -30.14
CA THR A 744 16.39 -24.28 -30.00
C THR A 744 16.80 -25.65 -30.51
N SER A 745 17.40 -25.72 -31.71
CA SER A 745 17.89 -26.98 -32.29
C SER A 745 18.97 -27.66 -31.43
N LEU A 746 19.87 -26.88 -30.82
CA LEU A 746 20.87 -27.43 -29.90
C LEU A 746 20.25 -27.94 -28.61
N SER A 747 19.26 -27.24 -28.05
CA SER A 747 18.53 -27.69 -26.86
C SER A 747 17.76 -28.98 -27.12
N GLU A 748 17.06 -29.07 -28.26
CA GLU A 748 16.37 -30.29 -28.70
C GLU A 748 17.36 -31.46 -28.91
N ARG A 749 18.49 -31.19 -29.56
CA ARG A 749 19.56 -32.18 -29.74
C ARG A 749 20.14 -32.65 -28.41
N SER A 750 20.30 -31.76 -27.42
CA SER A 750 20.75 -32.14 -26.07
C SER A 750 19.78 -33.13 -25.43
N ARG A 751 18.47 -32.82 -25.47
CA ARG A 751 17.43 -33.70 -24.94
C ARG A 751 17.37 -35.06 -25.64
N GLU A 752 17.60 -35.08 -26.95
CA GLU A 752 17.64 -36.33 -27.72
C GLU A 752 18.88 -37.16 -27.37
N LEU A 753 20.05 -36.53 -27.22
CA LEU A 753 21.27 -37.20 -26.79
C LEU A 753 21.14 -37.77 -25.37
N GLU A 754 20.50 -37.05 -24.45
CA GLU A 754 20.18 -37.54 -23.10
C GLU A 754 19.29 -38.79 -23.14
N LYS A 755 18.25 -38.80 -23.98
CA LYS A 755 17.39 -39.98 -24.17
C LYS A 755 18.13 -41.15 -24.82
N GLN A 756 19.03 -40.88 -25.78
CA GLN A 756 19.84 -41.91 -26.42
C GLN A 756 20.86 -42.52 -25.44
N LEU A 757 21.42 -41.70 -24.55
CA LEU A 757 22.29 -42.16 -23.47
C LEU A 757 21.53 -43.11 -22.54
N GLU A 758 20.36 -42.71 -22.04
CA GLU A 758 19.54 -43.54 -21.17
C GLU A 758 19.14 -44.87 -21.83
N LYS A 759 18.73 -44.84 -23.12
CA LYS A 759 18.43 -46.07 -23.88
C LYS A 759 19.66 -46.97 -24.06
N SER A 760 20.84 -46.38 -24.26
CA SER A 760 22.09 -47.13 -24.42
C SER A 760 22.52 -47.78 -23.11
N GLU A 761 22.38 -47.06 -21.99
CA GLU A 761 22.60 -47.58 -20.63
C GLU A 761 21.63 -48.74 -20.31
N GLN A 762 20.35 -48.62 -20.65
CA GLN A 762 19.36 -49.70 -20.48
C GLN A 762 19.70 -50.93 -21.34
N LYS A 763 20.15 -50.73 -22.58
CA LYS A 763 20.60 -51.84 -23.45
C LYS A 763 21.84 -52.52 -22.87
N LEU A 764 22.83 -51.76 -22.42
CA LEU A 764 24.04 -52.29 -21.76
C LEU A 764 23.67 -53.12 -20.52
N ALA A 765 22.79 -52.62 -19.66
CA ALA A 765 22.29 -53.35 -18.50
C ALA A 765 21.57 -54.66 -18.90
N SER A 766 20.79 -54.64 -19.99
CA SER A 766 20.10 -55.83 -20.51
C SER A 766 21.07 -56.89 -21.05
N TYR A 767 22.13 -56.47 -21.75
CA TYR A 767 23.20 -57.38 -22.20
C TYR A 767 23.96 -57.99 -21.03
N GLN A 768 24.30 -57.18 -20.01
CA GLN A 768 24.91 -57.68 -18.79
C GLN A 768 24.00 -58.69 -18.08
N ALA A 769 22.69 -58.42 -17.98
CA ALA A 769 21.73 -59.37 -17.41
C ALA A 769 21.72 -60.72 -18.14
N ALA A 770 21.71 -60.71 -19.48
CA ALA A 770 21.74 -61.92 -20.29
C ALA A 770 23.03 -62.74 -20.08
N SER A 771 24.18 -62.06 -19.99
CA SER A 771 25.47 -62.70 -19.67
C SER A 771 25.45 -63.34 -18.28
N LEU A 772 24.95 -62.62 -17.27
CA LEU A 772 24.88 -63.12 -15.89
C LEU A 772 23.95 -64.33 -15.76
N LEU A 773 22.84 -64.36 -16.48
CA LEU A 773 21.92 -65.50 -16.51
C LEU A 773 22.57 -66.79 -17.03
N SER A 774 23.55 -66.71 -17.92
CA SER A 774 24.29 -67.89 -18.40
C SER A 774 25.11 -68.58 -17.29
N SER A 775 25.38 -67.89 -16.18
CA SER A 775 26.10 -68.42 -15.02
C SER A 775 25.19 -69.10 -13.98
N ALA A 776 23.87 -69.11 -14.23
CA ALA A 776 22.91 -69.82 -13.38
C ALA A 776 23.07 -71.33 -13.55
N ILE A 777 23.04 -72.06 -12.45
CA ILE A 777 23.06 -73.53 -12.45
C ILE A 777 21.69 -74.06 -12.03
N LYS A 778 21.27 -75.17 -12.63
CA LYS A 778 20.04 -75.87 -12.26
C LYS A 778 20.41 -77.10 -11.43
N LEU A 779 19.89 -77.17 -10.22
CA LEU A 779 20.10 -78.31 -9.31
C LEU A 779 19.16 -79.47 -9.70
N ASP A 780 19.51 -80.69 -9.27
CA ASP A 780 18.79 -81.93 -9.65
C ASP A 780 17.31 -81.93 -9.22
N ASN A 781 16.97 -81.18 -8.17
CA ASN A 781 15.61 -81.02 -7.68
C ASN A 781 14.81 -79.89 -8.39
N GLY A 782 15.38 -79.29 -9.44
CA GLY A 782 14.72 -78.28 -10.27
C GLY A 782 14.81 -76.84 -9.76
N VAL A 783 15.57 -76.56 -8.69
CA VAL A 783 15.86 -75.20 -8.21
C VAL A 783 16.97 -74.55 -9.04
N ASN A 784 16.78 -73.29 -9.43
CA ASN A 784 17.81 -72.49 -10.10
C ASN A 784 18.65 -71.71 -9.07
N LEU A 785 19.98 -71.74 -9.19
CA LEU A 785 20.88 -70.96 -8.34
C LEU A 785 21.77 -70.05 -9.20
N LEU A 786 21.66 -68.74 -8.96
CA LEU A 786 22.53 -67.73 -9.56
C LEU A 786 23.26 -66.98 -8.46
N VAL A 787 24.58 -67.15 -8.37
CA VAL A 787 25.45 -66.37 -7.49
C VAL A 787 26.55 -65.78 -8.35
N THR A 788 26.53 -64.48 -8.57
CA THR A 788 27.46 -63.84 -9.50
C THR A 788 27.74 -62.37 -9.16
N LYS A 789 28.85 -61.89 -9.71
CA LYS A 789 29.29 -60.51 -9.66
C LYS A 789 28.88 -59.78 -10.94
N ALA A 790 28.44 -58.53 -10.82
CA ALA A 790 28.12 -57.63 -11.91
C ALA A 790 29.06 -56.41 -11.89
N ASP A 791 30.04 -56.39 -12.80
CA ASP A 791 31.00 -55.28 -12.91
C ASP A 791 30.33 -53.98 -13.36
N GLY A 792 30.63 -52.87 -12.67
CA GLY A 792 30.18 -51.52 -13.03
C GLY A 792 28.72 -51.22 -12.68
N ILE A 793 28.09 -52.03 -11.82
CA ILE A 793 26.69 -51.88 -11.41
C ILE A 793 26.59 -51.31 -10.00
N ASP A 794 25.92 -50.17 -9.86
CA ASP A 794 25.65 -49.53 -8.57
C ASP A 794 24.37 -50.07 -7.89
N GLY A 795 24.08 -49.59 -6.67
CA GLY A 795 22.91 -50.02 -5.89
C GLY A 795 21.54 -49.70 -6.50
N LYS A 796 21.44 -48.72 -7.41
CA LYS A 796 20.18 -48.39 -8.10
C LYS A 796 19.97 -49.33 -9.29
N ALA A 797 21.03 -49.58 -10.07
CA ALA A 797 21.00 -50.47 -11.23
C ALA A 797 20.89 -51.96 -10.84
N ILE A 798 21.45 -52.39 -9.70
CA ILE A 798 21.39 -53.80 -9.25
C ILE A 798 19.97 -54.30 -9.01
N ARG A 799 19.04 -53.41 -8.64
CA ARG A 799 17.62 -53.77 -8.44
C ARG A 799 16.94 -54.09 -9.78
N GLY A 800 17.14 -53.27 -10.80
CA GLY A 800 16.62 -53.55 -12.14
C GLY A 800 17.20 -54.82 -12.76
N LEU A 801 18.49 -55.08 -12.49
CA LEU A 801 19.16 -56.32 -12.87
C LEU A 801 18.54 -57.55 -12.16
N MET A 802 18.26 -57.42 -10.86
CA MET A 802 17.61 -58.47 -10.07
C MET A 802 16.20 -58.78 -10.58
N ASP A 803 15.38 -57.75 -10.85
CA ASP A 803 14.02 -57.96 -11.35
C ASP A 803 14.03 -58.64 -12.73
N THR A 804 14.98 -58.28 -13.58
CA THR A 804 15.19 -58.96 -14.87
C THR A 804 15.57 -60.43 -14.64
N ALA A 805 16.49 -60.73 -13.73
CA ALA A 805 16.90 -62.10 -13.44
C ALA A 805 15.74 -62.94 -12.88
N LYS A 806 14.94 -62.38 -11.96
CA LYS A 806 13.73 -63.03 -11.41
C LYS A 806 12.67 -63.34 -12.47
N SER A 807 12.52 -62.46 -13.46
CA SER A 807 11.56 -62.67 -14.55
C SER A 807 11.93 -63.82 -15.50
N ARG A 808 13.21 -64.24 -15.51
CA ARG A 808 13.72 -65.29 -16.40
C ARG A 808 14.09 -66.60 -15.70
N LEU A 809 14.28 -66.57 -14.37
CA LEU A 809 14.58 -67.73 -13.56
C LEU A 809 13.42 -68.01 -12.60
N ASP A 810 12.56 -68.94 -13.00
CA ASP A 810 11.51 -69.47 -12.11
C ASP A 810 12.14 -70.36 -11.01
N ASN A 811 11.52 -70.39 -9.83
CA ASN A 811 11.96 -71.20 -8.69
C ASN A 811 13.46 -71.08 -8.37
N ALA A 812 13.93 -69.84 -8.15
CA ALA A 812 15.35 -69.52 -8.05
C ALA A 812 15.78 -68.87 -6.72
N VAL A 813 17.05 -69.10 -6.36
CA VAL A 813 17.82 -68.26 -5.42
C VAL A 813 18.84 -67.47 -6.24
N ILE A 814 18.76 -66.14 -6.15
CA ILE A 814 19.56 -65.21 -6.95
C ILE A 814 20.32 -64.29 -6.01
N VAL A 815 21.63 -64.19 -6.19
CA VAL A 815 22.54 -63.33 -5.45
C VAL A 815 23.39 -62.58 -6.46
N LEU A 816 23.28 -61.26 -6.43
CA LEU A 816 24.03 -60.35 -7.30
C LEU A 816 24.89 -59.43 -6.43
N VAL A 817 26.15 -59.27 -6.83
CA VAL A 817 27.06 -58.27 -6.24
C VAL A 817 27.49 -57.29 -7.32
N GLY A 818 26.97 -56.07 -7.25
CA GLY A 818 27.39 -54.95 -8.10
C GLY A 818 28.70 -54.38 -7.57
N GLU A 819 29.70 -54.23 -8.43
CA GLU A 819 31.00 -53.66 -8.03
C GLU A 819 31.26 -52.35 -8.78
N THR A 820 31.37 -51.26 -8.01
CA THR A 820 31.87 -49.97 -8.48
C THR A 820 33.05 -49.54 -7.61
N ASN A 821 32.97 -48.40 -6.92
CA ASN A 821 33.89 -48.04 -5.84
C ASN A 821 33.59 -48.87 -4.58
N ASP A 822 32.31 -49.06 -4.28
CA ASP A 822 31.80 -49.94 -3.22
C ASP A 822 31.03 -51.13 -3.81
N LEU A 823 30.76 -52.13 -2.98
CA LEU A 823 29.96 -53.30 -3.34
C LEU A 823 28.49 -53.08 -2.98
N ALA A 824 27.61 -53.19 -3.97
CA ALA A 824 26.17 -53.29 -3.78
C ALA A 824 25.76 -54.77 -3.75
N LEU A 825 25.06 -55.19 -2.69
CA LEU A 825 24.65 -56.59 -2.50
C LEU A 825 23.14 -56.70 -2.67
N ALA A 826 22.66 -57.68 -3.43
CA ALA A 826 21.24 -57.99 -3.55
C ALA A 826 21.00 -59.49 -3.61
N ALA A 827 20.01 -59.97 -2.86
CA ALA A 827 19.58 -61.36 -2.88
C ALA A 827 18.06 -61.47 -3.02
N SER A 828 17.60 -62.42 -3.82
CA SER A 828 16.19 -62.79 -3.97
C SER A 828 16.04 -64.29 -3.81
N VAL A 829 15.02 -64.71 -3.07
CA VAL A 829 14.68 -66.12 -2.88
C VAL A 829 13.23 -66.34 -3.30
N ALA A 830 12.96 -67.34 -4.15
CA ALA A 830 11.61 -67.71 -4.52
C ALA A 830 10.78 -68.08 -3.29
N LYS A 831 9.50 -67.68 -3.24
CA LYS A 831 8.62 -67.86 -2.06
C LYS A 831 8.54 -69.31 -1.56
N GLY A 832 8.61 -70.30 -2.44
CA GLY A 832 8.59 -71.72 -2.06
C GLY A 832 9.89 -72.22 -1.40
N LEU A 833 10.95 -71.41 -1.40
CA LEU A 833 12.27 -71.74 -0.86
C LEU A 833 12.60 -70.95 0.43
N THR A 834 11.76 -69.99 0.82
CA THR A 834 12.05 -69.08 1.95
C THR A 834 12.10 -69.78 3.31
N ASP A 835 11.50 -70.96 3.41
CA ASP A 835 11.55 -71.80 4.62
C ASP A 835 12.88 -72.55 4.75
N LYS A 836 13.60 -72.77 3.64
CA LYS A 836 14.93 -73.39 3.60
C LYS A 836 16.06 -72.37 3.67
N VAL A 837 15.93 -71.27 2.93
CA VAL A 837 16.94 -70.21 2.82
C VAL A 837 16.27 -68.85 2.78
N LYS A 838 16.76 -67.86 3.53
CA LYS A 838 16.20 -66.50 3.55
C LYS A 838 17.16 -65.50 2.90
N ALA A 839 16.64 -64.62 2.05
CA ALA A 839 17.43 -63.57 1.40
C ALA A 839 18.15 -62.66 2.41
N GLY A 840 17.47 -62.31 3.52
CA GLY A 840 18.06 -61.55 4.61
C GLY A 840 19.23 -62.24 5.32
N ASP A 841 19.28 -63.57 5.35
CA ASP A 841 20.37 -64.34 5.96
C ASP A 841 21.58 -64.37 5.03
N ILE A 842 21.34 -64.58 3.73
CA ILE A 842 22.36 -64.52 2.67
C ILE A 842 23.08 -63.16 2.70
N ILE A 843 22.32 -62.06 2.71
CA ILE A 843 22.91 -60.72 2.68
C ILE A 843 23.67 -60.40 3.98
N ARG A 844 23.18 -60.83 5.15
CA ARG A 844 23.91 -60.64 6.40
C ARG A 844 25.22 -61.41 6.43
N HIS A 845 25.24 -62.64 5.91
CA HIS A 845 26.46 -63.44 5.79
C HIS A 845 27.46 -62.80 4.81
N LEU A 846 27.01 -62.42 3.61
CA LEU A 846 27.85 -61.71 2.63
C LEU A 846 28.41 -60.40 3.16
N ALA A 847 27.56 -59.60 3.80
CA ALA A 847 27.97 -58.34 4.40
C ALA A 847 29.01 -58.57 5.50
N ALA A 848 28.87 -59.58 6.36
CA ALA A 848 29.85 -59.87 7.42
C ALA A 848 31.22 -60.27 6.86
N GLU A 849 31.26 -61.13 5.83
CA GLU A 849 32.51 -61.58 5.19
C GLU A 849 33.23 -60.48 4.40
N LEU A 850 32.48 -59.48 3.92
CA LEU A 850 32.97 -58.38 3.09
C LEU A 850 33.05 -57.04 3.86
N SER A 851 32.98 -57.06 5.19
CA SER A 851 33.06 -55.84 6.03
C SER A 851 31.97 -54.79 5.73
N GLY A 852 30.75 -55.24 5.48
CA GLY A 852 29.58 -54.43 5.15
C GLY A 852 28.39 -54.59 6.08
N LYS A 853 27.24 -54.00 5.69
CA LYS A 853 25.95 -54.16 6.38
C LYS A 853 24.83 -54.34 5.37
N GLY A 854 23.83 -55.13 5.73
CA GLY A 854 22.65 -55.35 4.91
C GLY A 854 21.58 -56.16 5.63
N GLY A 855 20.39 -56.20 5.05
CA GLY A 855 19.24 -56.88 5.61
C GLY A 855 18.01 -56.78 4.72
N GLY A 856 16.97 -57.54 5.06
CA GLY A 856 15.74 -57.53 4.29
C GLY A 856 14.77 -58.62 4.70
N LYS A 857 13.74 -58.80 3.88
CA LYS A 857 12.69 -59.81 4.05
C LYS A 857 13.19 -61.20 3.63
N PRO A 858 12.48 -62.28 3.99
CA PRO A 858 12.85 -63.64 3.57
C PRO A 858 12.96 -63.84 2.06
N ASP A 859 12.16 -63.13 1.27
CA ASP A 859 12.09 -63.21 -0.19
C ASP A 859 13.00 -62.22 -0.92
N TYR A 860 13.41 -61.13 -0.28
CA TYR A 860 14.31 -60.14 -0.87
C TYR A 860 15.09 -59.32 0.18
N ALA A 861 16.39 -59.14 -0.07
CA ALA A 861 17.26 -58.32 0.78
C ALA A 861 18.34 -57.59 -0.01
N GLN A 862 18.84 -56.49 0.58
CA GLN A 862 19.90 -55.67 0.01
C GLN A 862 20.90 -55.23 1.08
N GLY A 863 22.11 -54.90 0.65
CA GLY A 863 23.17 -54.42 1.52
C GLY A 863 24.27 -53.70 0.74
N GLY A 864 25.24 -53.18 1.48
CA GLY A 864 26.45 -52.59 0.94
C GLY A 864 27.68 -53.07 1.70
N ALA A 865 28.81 -53.15 1.02
CA ALA A 865 30.10 -53.52 1.61
C ALA A 865 31.24 -52.75 0.95
N GLU A 866 32.36 -52.61 1.65
CA GLU A 866 33.58 -52.06 1.05
C GLU A 866 34.16 -53.05 0.04
N LYS A 867 34.91 -52.55 -0.95
CA LYS A 867 35.58 -53.38 -1.93
C LYS A 867 36.60 -54.30 -1.25
N SER A 868 36.55 -55.59 -1.56
CA SER A 868 37.37 -56.61 -0.90
C SER A 868 37.92 -57.62 -1.91
N ASP A 869 39.23 -57.87 -1.83
CA ASP A 869 39.91 -58.91 -2.64
C ASP A 869 39.41 -60.33 -2.34
N LYS A 870 38.69 -60.51 -1.23
CA LYS A 870 38.08 -61.78 -0.83
C LYS A 870 36.79 -62.09 -1.58
N LEU A 871 36.22 -61.15 -2.32
CA LEU A 871 34.91 -61.27 -2.96
C LEU A 871 34.76 -62.56 -3.79
N GLY A 872 35.76 -62.89 -4.62
CA GLY A 872 35.71 -64.10 -5.45
C GLY A 872 35.65 -65.40 -4.64
N ALA A 873 36.43 -65.47 -3.54
CA ALA A 873 36.45 -66.63 -2.65
C ALA A 873 35.12 -66.75 -1.87
N VAL A 874 34.60 -65.63 -1.37
CA VAL A 874 33.33 -65.57 -0.62
C VAL A 874 32.15 -65.97 -1.50
N LEU A 875 32.07 -65.49 -2.74
CA LEU A 875 31.00 -65.88 -3.67
C LEU A 875 31.07 -67.37 -4.04
N SER A 876 32.28 -67.92 -4.20
CA SER A 876 32.45 -69.34 -4.50
C SER A 876 32.01 -70.23 -3.33
N ALA A 877 32.40 -69.87 -2.11
CA ALA A 877 31.97 -70.56 -0.89
C ALA A 877 30.46 -70.47 -0.67
N LEU A 878 29.88 -69.28 -0.88
CA LEU A 878 28.43 -69.08 -0.80
C LEU A 878 27.68 -69.94 -1.83
N LYS A 879 28.17 -69.99 -3.08
CA LYS A 879 27.56 -70.81 -4.13
C LYS A 879 27.57 -72.29 -3.77
N ALA A 880 28.66 -72.81 -3.19
CA ALA A 880 28.74 -74.19 -2.72
C ALA A 880 27.75 -74.46 -1.56
N ASN A 881 27.79 -73.63 -0.51
CA ASN A 881 26.90 -73.76 0.64
C ASN A 881 25.42 -73.71 0.26
N LEU A 882 25.04 -72.79 -0.64
CA LEU A 882 23.68 -72.69 -1.14
C LEU A 882 23.30 -73.89 -2.01
N SER A 883 24.22 -74.43 -2.81
CA SER A 883 23.95 -75.64 -3.59
C SER A 883 23.65 -76.83 -2.68
N ASP A 884 24.46 -77.04 -1.63
CA ASP A 884 24.27 -78.13 -0.67
C ASP A 884 23.00 -77.97 0.17
N THR A 885 22.65 -76.74 0.56
CA THR A 885 21.45 -76.45 1.36
C THR A 885 20.18 -76.57 0.53
N LEU A 886 20.26 -76.28 -0.78
CA LEU A 886 19.12 -76.30 -1.68
C LEU A 886 18.91 -77.65 -2.35
N ALA A 887 19.93 -78.50 -2.51
CA ALA A 887 19.82 -79.89 -2.98
C ALA A 887 18.88 -80.70 -2.08
#